data_AF-A0A6J3QLE4-F1
#
_entry.id   AF-A0A6J3QLE4-F1
#
_cell.length_a   1.000
_cell.length_b   1.000
_cell.length_c   1.000
_cell.angle_alpha   90.00
_cell.angle_beta   90.00
_cell.angle_gamma   90.00
#
_symmetry.space_group_name_H-M   'P 1'
#
loop_
_entity.id
_entity.type
_entity.pdbx_description
1 polymer ?
#
loop_
_entity_poly.entity_id
_entity_poly.type
_entity_poly.pdbx_seq_one_letter_code
_entity_poly.pdbx_strand_id
1 'polypeptide(L)'
;MEAAGARTRAAARRRGRRLRGPATLKEQRDPQPGGRLLQRRIEEDQEEAVFREVVSFTPDPLPVRYYDKDTTKPISFYLSSLEELLAWTPNMEDGFNVALGPPECRQPPLSSRRPRTLMCHDMMGGYLDDKFIQGSATQNPYSFYHWQYIDIFVYFSHHTVTIPPVGWTNAAHRHGVCVLGTFITEWKEGERLCEAFLAGDERSYQAVARQLVLIAQFFRFDGWLINIENSLSVSTPAPGAWPAGPCAPRGPSIALLGLIRPVPATAALPPSQLEPAPTPLPLHREMDVLHRGVQKPCALSFASLAPSRRPLLCSRRMCGFLHAAFPFHCVLSFPDCCVHVLPASERTESRTSGWTLCSTAVGLRGFRDQDPFAPGVKCPPVCPVPGASHDRPLWASRKVCLLPCLQLAAVGNVPHFLRYLTTQLHQQVPRGLVLWYDSVVSSGQLTWQDELNEHNRVFFDSCDGFFTNYNWREEHLERMLGQAGERLADVYVGVDVFARGNVVGGRFHTDKSLELIRKHGFSVALFAPGWVYECLEKGDFFQNQDKFWSLLERYLPTHSICSLPFVTSFCLGMGTRRVCYGQEEAVGPWYHLSAQEIQPLFGEHRLEGDGRGWVKMHCCLEDAWNGGSSLLIRGLIPPEVGNVSVR
;
A
#
# COMPACT_ATOMS: atom_id res chain seq x y z
N MET A 1 43.92 33.52 -0.95
CA MET A 1 44.83 32.96 -1.98
C MET A 1 44.87 31.45 -1.81
N GLU A 2 45.37 30.77 -2.84
CA GLU A 2 45.73 29.34 -3.05
C GLU A 2 45.97 28.41 -1.84
N ALA A 3 45.96 27.06 -1.97
CA ALA A 3 45.35 26.13 -2.96
C ALA A 3 45.69 24.67 -2.55
N ALA A 4 44.87 23.70 -2.97
CA ALA A 4 45.08 22.24 -2.81
C ALA A 4 45.17 21.71 -1.35
N GLY A 5 44.95 20.44 -1.02
CA GLY A 5 44.74 19.23 -1.83
C GLY A 5 45.88 18.22 -1.61
N ALA A 6 45.68 16.89 -1.58
CA ALA A 6 44.47 16.07 -1.75
C ALA A 6 44.74 14.62 -1.27
N ARG A 7 43.86 13.66 -1.61
CA ARG A 7 44.06 12.19 -1.59
C ARG A 7 44.02 11.47 -0.21
N THR A 8 43.67 10.19 -0.10
CA THR A 8 42.50 9.39 -0.58
C THR A 8 42.61 7.96 -0.07
N ARG A 9 41.47 7.33 0.33
CA ARG A 9 41.25 5.87 0.46
C ARG A 9 42.15 5.14 1.50
N ALA A 10 41.95 3.86 1.82
CA ALA A 10 40.74 3.09 2.15
C ALA A 10 41.17 1.70 2.70
N ALA A 11 40.33 1.07 3.54
CA ALA A 11 40.23 -0.36 3.89
C ALA A 11 41.41 -1.34 3.64
N ALA A 12 41.77 -2.13 4.69
CA ALA A 12 41.54 -3.58 4.70
C ALA A 12 42.02 -4.29 6.00
N ARG A 13 41.20 -5.19 6.55
CA ARG A 13 41.63 -6.26 7.47
C ARG A 13 41.90 -7.55 6.67
N ARG A 14 42.99 -8.28 6.96
CA ARG A 14 43.09 -9.74 6.71
C ARG A 14 43.88 -10.46 7.82
N ARG A 15 43.55 -11.73 8.04
CA ARG A 15 44.10 -12.61 9.10
C ARG A 15 45.29 -13.44 8.58
N GLY A 16 46.26 -13.80 9.43
CA GLY A 16 47.36 -14.72 9.13
C GLY A 16 47.90 -15.44 10.39
N ARG A 17 48.26 -16.74 10.27
CA ARG A 17 48.58 -17.65 11.40
C ARG A 17 50.10 -17.76 11.70
N ARG A 18 50.41 -17.98 13.00
CA ARG A 18 51.45 -18.85 13.62
C ARG A 18 52.88 -18.94 13.02
N LEU A 19 53.90 -18.90 13.90
CA LEU A 19 54.85 -20.02 14.19
C LEU A 19 55.71 -19.73 15.46
N ARG A 20 56.68 -20.60 15.84
CA ARG A 20 57.38 -20.63 17.15
C ARG A 20 58.92 -20.40 17.08
N GLY A 21 59.45 -19.47 17.91
CA GLY A 21 60.79 -19.40 18.60
C GLY A 21 62.09 -19.87 17.91
N PRO A 22 63.23 -20.05 18.65
CA PRO A 22 63.56 -19.55 20.01
C PRO A 22 65.00 -18.97 20.23
N ALA A 23 65.15 -18.18 21.30
CA ALA A 23 66.29 -17.97 22.24
C ALA A 23 67.80 -17.99 21.84
N THR A 24 68.48 -16.88 22.17
CA THR A 24 69.79 -16.76 22.87
C THR A 24 69.81 -15.42 23.67
N LEU A 25 70.68 -15.03 24.63
CA LEU A 25 71.58 -15.67 25.63
C LEU A 25 73.04 -15.14 25.67
N LYS A 26 73.44 -14.55 26.83
CA LYS A 26 74.81 -14.50 27.44
C LYS A 26 75.88 -13.60 26.74
N GLU A 27 76.89 -12.98 27.40
CA GLU A 27 77.27 -12.88 28.84
C GLU A 27 78.32 -11.75 29.15
N GLN A 28 78.62 -11.51 30.45
CA GLN A 28 79.87 -10.94 31.03
C GLN A 28 80.16 -9.42 30.82
N ARG A 29 80.91 -8.67 31.67
CA ARG A 29 81.68 -8.97 32.91
C ARG A 29 81.84 -7.71 33.81
N ASP A 30 82.02 -7.87 35.13
CA ASP A 30 82.44 -6.84 36.14
C ASP A 30 83.99 -6.60 36.11
N PRO A 31 84.66 -5.64 36.82
CA PRO A 31 84.33 -5.08 38.17
C PRO A 31 84.59 -3.56 38.49
N GLN A 32 83.91 -3.05 39.55
CA GLN A 32 84.29 -2.17 40.71
C GLN A 32 85.56 -1.23 40.73
N PRO A 33 85.71 -0.25 41.69
CA PRO A 33 84.84 0.15 42.84
C PRO A 33 84.67 1.68 43.13
N GLY A 34 83.69 2.03 44.01
CA GLY A 34 83.89 3.00 45.12
C GLY A 34 83.31 4.44 45.00
N GLY A 35 82.31 4.79 45.82
CA GLY A 35 81.69 6.15 45.75
C GLY A 35 80.63 6.58 46.80
N ARG A 36 80.75 6.18 48.08
CA ARG A 36 80.04 6.73 49.28
C ARG A 36 78.55 7.19 49.20
N LEU A 37 77.67 6.37 49.77
CA LEU A 37 76.49 6.68 50.60
C LEU A 37 75.99 8.16 50.72
N LEU A 38 74.69 8.39 50.43
CA LEU A 38 73.67 8.59 51.49
C LEU A 38 72.21 8.52 50.95
N GLN A 39 71.26 8.19 51.84
CA GLN A 39 69.81 8.48 51.80
C GLN A 39 69.05 8.54 50.46
N ARG A 40 68.21 7.52 50.21
CA ARG A 40 66.75 7.71 50.35
C ARG A 40 65.99 6.40 50.59
N ARG A 41 64.85 6.55 51.28
CA ARG A 41 63.99 5.51 51.81
C ARG A 41 63.07 4.95 50.71
N ILE A 42 62.81 3.65 50.75
CA ILE A 42 61.62 3.05 50.13
C ILE A 42 60.77 2.52 51.29
N GLU A 43 59.51 2.95 51.34
CA GLU A 43 58.45 2.31 52.13
C GLU A 43 57.51 1.65 51.12
N GLU A 44 56.98 0.47 51.46
CA GLU A 44 56.15 -0.34 50.55
C GLU A 44 54.67 0.05 50.71
N ASP A 45 54.04 0.55 49.65
CA ASP A 45 52.58 0.63 49.55
C ASP A 45 52.09 -0.36 48.49
N GLN A 46 51.08 -1.16 48.86
CA GLN A 46 50.48 -2.18 48.00
C GLN A 46 49.24 -1.61 47.28
N GLU A 47 49.42 -1.04 46.09
CA GLU A 47 48.29 -0.74 45.21
C GLU A 47 47.75 -2.03 44.56
N GLU A 48 46.63 -2.53 45.07
CA GLU A 48 45.84 -3.55 44.34
C GLU A 48 45.40 -2.98 42.99
N ALA A 49 45.84 -3.62 41.90
CA ALA A 49 45.54 -3.17 40.54
C ALA A 49 44.06 -3.43 40.17
N VAL A 50 43.17 -2.52 40.59
CA VAL A 50 41.74 -2.56 40.25
C VAL A 50 41.55 -2.35 38.75
N PHE A 51 41.36 -3.45 38.01
CA PHE A 51 41.00 -3.44 36.60
C PHE A 51 39.61 -2.82 36.40
N ARG A 52 39.57 -1.49 36.21
CA ARG A 52 38.39 -0.78 35.72
C ARG A 52 38.21 -1.03 34.23
N GLU A 53 37.47 -2.08 33.87
CA GLU A 53 36.98 -2.25 32.51
C GLU A 53 35.95 -1.15 32.20
N VAL A 54 36.40 -0.10 31.50
CA VAL A 54 35.52 0.97 31.02
C VAL A 54 34.78 0.45 29.79
N VAL A 55 33.62 -0.18 30.02
CA VAL A 55 32.70 -0.60 28.96
C VAL A 55 32.13 0.65 28.28
N SER A 56 32.78 1.10 27.21
CA SER A 56 32.31 2.22 26.40
C SER A 56 31.16 1.77 25.52
N PHE A 57 29.92 1.95 26.00
CA PHE A 57 28.71 1.81 25.21
C PHE A 57 28.62 2.92 24.16
N THR A 58 29.29 2.74 23.02
CA THR A 58 28.88 3.41 21.78
C THR A 58 27.58 2.79 21.31
N PRO A 59 26.46 3.52 21.20
CA PRO A 59 25.24 2.97 20.63
C PRO A 59 25.49 2.51 19.20
N ASP A 60 25.07 1.29 18.86
CA ASP A 60 25.06 0.86 17.47
C ASP A 60 24.08 1.74 16.67
N PRO A 61 24.44 2.15 15.43
CA PRO A 61 23.58 3.01 14.63
C PRO A 61 22.29 2.28 14.26
N LEU A 62 21.15 2.87 14.61
CA LEU A 62 19.83 2.29 14.35
C LEU A 62 19.63 1.97 12.85
N PRO A 63 19.00 0.85 12.49
CA PRO A 63 18.82 0.48 11.10
C PRO A 63 17.94 1.49 10.34
N VAL A 64 18.52 2.14 9.34
CA VAL A 64 17.89 3.19 8.50
C VAL A 64 16.58 2.76 7.82
N ARG A 65 16.30 1.45 7.72
CA ARG A 65 15.01 0.93 7.25
C ARG A 65 13.87 1.18 8.26
N TYR A 66 14.13 1.01 9.54
CA TYR A 66 13.09 1.05 10.59
C TYR A 66 13.07 2.38 11.36
N TYR A 67 14.11 3.20 11.22
CA TYR A 67 14.28 4.45 11.97
C TYR A 67 14.58 5.64 11.08
N ASP A 68 13.87 6.74 11.31
CA ASP A 68 14.09 8.01 10.65
C ASP A 68 15.46 8.60 11.01
N LYS A 69 16.19 9.10 10.01
CA LYS A 69 17.60 9.51 10.14
C LYS A 69 17.80 10.72 11.03
N ASP A 70 16.83 11.64 11.03
CA ASP A 70 16.98 12.97 11.63
C ASP A 70 16.31 13.03 13.02
N THR A 71 15.25 12.24 13.23
CA THR A 71 14.47 12.21 14.49
C THR A 71 14.67 10.94 15.33
N THR A 72 15.36 9.93 14.81
CA THR A 72 15.54 8.56 15.37
C THR A 72 14.24 7.85 15.79
N LYS A 73 13.07 8.35 15.36
CA LYS A 73 11.77 7.72 15.58
C LYS A 73 11.60 6.48 14.71
N PRO A 74 10.88 5.44 15.16
CA PRO A 74 10.55 4.30 14.33
C PRO A 74 9.53 4.66 13.25
N ILE A 75 9.65 4.04 12.08
CA ILE A 75 8.89 4.37 10.87
C ILE A 75 8.36 3.14 10.10
N SER A 76 7.34 3.37 9.28
CA SER A 76 6.95 2.48 8.18
C SER A 76 7.91 2.64 7.00
N PHE A 77 8.05 1.55 6.25
CA PHE A 77 9.04 1.40 5.18
C PHE A 77 8.48 0.64 3.99
N TYR A 78 9.20 0.71 2.88
CA TYR A 78 8.95 -0.01 1.63
C TYR A 78 10.15 -0.91 1.30
N LEU A 79 10.01 -1.78 0.30
CA LEU A 79 11.14 -2.52 -0.27
C LEU A 79 11.40 -2.02 -1.69
N SER A 80 12.64 -1.62 -1.97
CA SER A 80 13.03 -0.88 -3.17
C SER A 80 13.36 -1.80 -4.34
N SER A 81 13.55 -3.09 -4.10
CA SER A 81 13.98 -4.06 -5.12
C SER A 81 13.45 -5.47 -4.87
N LEU A 82 13.54 -6.31 -5.90
CA LEU A 82 13.27 -7.75 -5.83
C LEU A 82 14.21 -8.49 -4.87
N GLU A 83 15.44 -8.00 -4.69
CA GLU A 83 16.38 -8.54 -3.70
C GLU A 83 15.92 -8.22 -2.27
N GLU A 84 15.54 -6.97 -1.99
CA GLU A 84 14.99 -6.59 -0.69
C GLU A 84 13.68 -7.33 -0.36
N LEU A 85 12.84 -7.58 -1.38
CA LEU A 85 11.65 -8.41 -1.26
C LEU A 85 12.01 -9.84 -0.85
N LEU A 86 12.78 -10.56 -1.69
CA LEU A 86 13.08 -11.98 -1.49
C LEU A 86 14.00 -12.25 -0.26
N ALA A 87 14.73 -11.24 0.22
CA ALA A 87 15.56 -11.34 1.42
C ALA A 87 14.86 -10.92 2.73
N TRP A 88 13.69 -10.25 2.67
CA TRP A 88 12.97 -9.88 3.88
C TRP A 88 12.51 -11.13 4.65
N THR A 89 12.67 -11.10 5.97
CA THR A 89 12.09 -12.09 6.89
C THR A 89 11.59 -11.36 8.14
N PRO A 90 10.42 -11.76 8.70
CA PRO A 90 9.89 -11.15 9.91
C PRO A 90 10.90 -11.16 11.07
N ASN A 91 11.15 -9.98 11.64
CA ASN A 91 12.01 -9.78 12.79
C ASN A 91 11.33 -8.89 13.85
N MET A 92 12.06 -8.56 14.93
CA MET A 92 11.49 -7.83 16.07
C MET A 92 11.11 -6.38 15.73
N GLU A 93 11.88 -5.72 14.88
CA GLU A 93 11.66 -4.31 14.48
C GLU A 93 10.42 -4.14 13.60
N ASP A 94 10.12 -5.14 12.76
CA ASP A 94 8.89 -5.18 11.97
C ASP A 94 7.63 -5.15 12.86
N GLY A 95 7.73 -5.59 14.13
CA GLY A 95 6.61 -5.72 15.06
C GLY A 95 5.86 -4.43 15.34
N PHE A 96 6.51 -3.27 15.26
CA PHE A 96 5.86 -1.96 15.43
C PHE A 96 4.99 -1.55 14.24
N ASN A 97 5.15 -2.19 13.07
CA ASN A 97 4.41 -1.93 11.84
C ASN A 97 3.20 -2.88 11.65
N VAL A 98 2.94 -3.79 12.58
CA VAL A 98 1.82 -4.76 12.48
C VAL A 98 0.50 -4.10 12.90
N ALA A 99 -0.53 -4.19 12.05
CA ALA A 99 -1.83 -3.58 12.34
C ALA A 99 -2.55 -4.24 13.53
N LEU A 100 -3.29 -3.42 14.29
CA LEU A 100 -3.88 -3.80 15.57
C LEU A 100 -4.92 -4.91 15.45
N GLY A 101 -5.65 -4.96 14.33
CA GLY A 101 -6.68 -5.96 14.05
C GLY A 101 -7.09 -6.01 12.57
N PRO A 102 -7.93 -6.99 12.18
CA PRO A 102 -8.52 -7.07 10.84
C PRO A 102 -9.54 -5.95 10.59
N PRO A 103 -10.00 -5.73 9.34
CA PRO A 103 -11.04 -4.75 9.08
C PRO A 103 -12.38 -5.13 9.71
N GLU A 104 -13.00 -4.17 10.38
CA GLU A 104 -14.32 -4.27 11.04
C GLU A 104 -15.45 -4.73 10.10
N CYS A 105 -16.55 -5.16 10.71
CA CYS A 105 -17.76 -5.57 10.00
C CYS A 105 -18.57 -4.35 9.53
N ARG A 106 -18.89 -4.32 8.23
CA ARG A 106 -19.70 -3.26 7.60
C ARG A 106 -20.86 -3.83 6.78
N GLN A 107 -21.92 -3.05 6.61
CA GLN A 107 -23.06 -3.37 5.74
C GLN A 107 -23.28 -2.27 4.69
N PRO A 108 -23.48 -2.60 3.40
CA PRO A 108 -23.33 -3.94 2.82
C PRO A 108 -21.86 -4.40 2.80
N PRO A 109 -21.59 -5.72 2.83
CA PRO A 109 -20.23 -6.26 2.83
C PRO A 109 -19.52 -6.03 1.49
N LEU A 110 -18.19 -6.07 1.51
CA LEU A 110 -17.33 -5.91 0.32
C LEU A 110 -17.61 -6.94 -0.80
N SER A 111 -18.15 -8.12 -0.44
CA SER A 111 -18.57 -9.19 -1.34
C SER A 111 -19.96 -8.99 -1.97
N SER A 112 -20.66 -7.90 -1.65
CA SER A 112 -21.92 -7.56 -2.30
C SER A 112 -21.70 -7.06 -3.74
N ARG A 113 -22.62 -7.41 -4.65
CA ARG A 113 -22.55 -7.05 -6.08
C ARG A 113 -22.86 -5.57 -6.39
N ARG A 114 -22.87 -4.67 -5.40
CA ARG A 114 -23.12 -3.25 -5.66
C ARG A 114 -21.87 -2.59 -6.29
N PRO A 115 -22.02 -1.48 -7.03
CA PRO A 115 -20.89 -0.63 -7.40
C PRO A 115 -20.08 -0.26 -6.16
N ARG A 116 -18.75 -0.30 -6.26
CA ARG A 116 -17.80 -0.01 -5.17
C ARG A 116 -16.98 1.25 -5.41
N THR A 117 -16.33 1.74 -4.36
CA THR A 117 -15.42 2.89 -4.40
C THR A 117 -14.03 2.47 -3.93
N LEU A 118 -13.06 2.53 -4.82
CA LEU A 118 -11.64 2.41 -4.50
C LEU A 118 -11.01 3.80 -4.40
N MET A 119 -10.16 4.02 -3.40
CA MET A 119 -9.35 5.23 -3.23
C MET A 119 -7.87 4.85 -3.37
N CYS A 120 -7.24 5.23 -4.48
CA CYS A 120 -5.81 5.04 -4.72
C CYS A 120 -5.10 6.37 -4.48
N HIS A 121 -4.43 6.52 -3.33
CA HIS A 121 -4.32 7.85 -2.74
C HIS A 121 -3.34 8.81 -3.46
N ASP A 122 -2.32 8.27 -4.16
CA ASP A 122 -1.20 8.97 -4.83
C ASP A 122 -0.89 10.35 -4.21
N MET A 123 -0.38 10.34 -2.98
CA MET A 123 -0.29 11.49 -2.09
C MET A 123 1.17 11.93 -1.92
N MET A 124 1.63 12.88 -2.74
CA MET A 124 3.03 13.37 -2.83
C MET A 124 4.11 12.26 -2.85
N GLY A 125 3.81 11.07 -3.37
CA GLY A 125 4.71 9.91 -3.39
C GLY A 125 4.75 9.05 -2.12
N GLY A 126 4.00 9.39 -1.07
CA GLY A 126 3.88 8.61 0.17
C GLY A 126 5.03 8.76 1.17
N TYR A 127 4.91 8.05 2.29
CA TYR A 127 5.82 8.03 3.44
C TYR A 127 6.26 9.42 3.92
N LEU A 128 5.26 10.27 4.15
CA LEU A 128 5.37 11.63 4.66
C LEU A 128 5.34 11.59 6.21
N ASP A 129 4.56 12.46 6.85
CA ASP A 129 4.30 12.41 8.29
C ASP A 129 3.61 11.11 8.75
N ASP A 130 2.90 10.44 7.83
CA ASP A 130 2.21 9.17 8.06
C ASP A 130 3.14 7.95 8.19
N LYS A 131 4.42 8.10 7.81
CA LYS A 131 5.45 7.09 8.09
C LYS A 131 5.73 6.93 9.59
N PHE A 132 5.47 7.95 10.42
CA PHE A 132 5.80 7.94 11.85
C PHE A 132 4.76 7.14 12.64
N ILE A 133 5.05 5.86 12.89
CA ILE A 133 4.10 4.89 13.48
C ILE A 133 3.71 5.18 14.94
N GLN A 134 4.47 6.02 15.63
CA GLN A 134 4.15 6.55 16.97
C GLN A 134 3.63 7.99 16.94
N GLY A 135 3.52 8.57 15.75
CA GLY A 135 3.07 9.94 15.51
C GLY A 135 4.16 11.00 15.40
N SER A 136 3.79 12.11 14.77
CA SER A 136 4.60 13.29 14.50
C SER A 136 3.99 14.54 15.16
N ALA A 137 4.76 15.64 15.19
CA ALA A 137 4.32 16.94 15.70
C ALA A 137 3.86 17.88 14.56
N THR A 138 3.10 17.31 13.61
CA THR A 138 2.78 17.97 12.33
C THR A 138 1.54 18.84 12.47
N GLN A 139 1.64 20.11 12.05
CA GLN A 139 0.57 21.10 12.23
C GLN A 139 -0.61 20.90 11.26
N ASN A 140 -0.32 20.71 9.96
CA ASN A 140 -1.32 20.54 8.91
C ASN A 140 -1.09 19.21 8.16
N PRO A 141 -1.31 18.05 8.80
CA PRO A 141 -1.13 16.74 8.16
C PRO A 141 -2.23 16.44 7.14
N TYR A 142 -1.96 15.55 6.18
CA TYR A 142 -3.01 14.98 5.32
C TYR A 142 -3.85 13.95 6.09
N SER A 143 -4.83 14.44 6.86
CA SER A 143 -5.81 13.59 7.58
C SER A 143 -7.10 13.44 6.77
N PHE A 144 -7.21 12.35 6.03
CA PHE A 144 -8.46 11.93 5.35
C PHE A 144 -9.41 11.25 6.35
N TYR A 145 -10.73 11.48 6.23
CA TYR A 145 -11.71 10.90 7.15
C TYR A 145 -13.05 10.43 6.55
N HIS A 146 -13.31 10.56 5.25
CA HIS A 146 -14.60 10.17 4.63
C HIS A 146 -14.69 8.66 4.30
N TRP A 147 -14.22 7.81 5.20
CA TRP A 147 -14.10 6.36 5.03
C TRP A 147 -15.44 5.65 4.76
N GLN A 148 -16.56 6.24 5.15
CA GLN A 148 -17.92 5.72 4.97
C GLN A 148 -18.27 5.52 3.48
N TYR A 149 -17.63 6.27 2.59
CA TYR A 149 -17.78 6.17 1.13
C TYR A 149 -16.84 5.17 0.46
N ILE A 150 -15.82 4.67 1.18
CA ILE A 150 -14.70 3.91 0.61
C ILE A 150 -14.88 2.42 0.89
N ASP A 151 -14.72 1.58 -0.13
CA ASP A 151 -14.76 0.13 0.00
C ASP A 151 -13.37 -0.50 0.14
N ILE A 152 -12.41 0.06 -0.62
CA ILE A 152 -11.00 -0.35 -0.71
C ILE A 152 -10.14 0.92 -0.74
N PHE A 153 -9.06 0.93 0.01
CA PHE A 153 -8.02 1.95 -0.01
C PHE A 153 -6.72 1.32 -0.50
N VAL A 154 -6.01 1.99 -1.40
CA VAL A 154 -4.70 1.56 -1.89
C VAL A 154 -3.67 2.60 -1.48
N TYR A 155 -2.72 2.19 -0.65
CA TYR A 155 -1.56 3.00 -0.33
C TYR A 155 -0.58 2.91 -1.51
N PHE A 156 -0.51 4.00 -2.28
CA PHE A 156 0.21 4.04 -3.55
C PHE A 156 1.51 4.85 -3.43
N SER A 157 2.62 4.26 -3.88
CA SER A 157 3.90 4.95 -4.08
C SER A 157 4.67 4.29 -5.22
N HIS A 158 5.68 4.98 -5.75
CA HIS A 158 6.58 4.48 -6.80
C HIS A 158 7.71 3.58 -6.24
N HIS A 159 7.44 2.87 -5.14
CA HIS A 159 8.37 1.91 -4.55
C HIS A 159 7.92 0.49 -4.85
N THR A 160 8.84 -0.31 -5.42
CA THR A 160 8.63 -1.66 -5.96
C THR A 160 7.70 -2.52 -5.10
N VAL A 161 7.87 -2.49 -3.78
CA VAL A 161 6.93 -3.08 -2.82
C VAL A 161 6.54 -2.02 -1.80
N THR A 162 5.37 -1.44 -1.98
CA THR A 162 4.78 -0.44 -1.11
C THR A 162 3.98 -1.12 0.00
N ILE A 163 4.45 -1.04 1.25
CA ILE A 163 3.78 -1.60 2.43
C ILE A 163 2.98 -0.47 3.11
N PRO A 164 1.65 -0.55 3.21
CA PRO A 164 0.83 0.51 3.80
C PRO A 164 1.29 0.86 5.23
N PRO A 165 1.58 2.14 5.56
CA PRO A 165 1.95 2.55 6.90
C PRO A 165 0.87 2.17 7.91
N VAL A 166 1.29 1.65 9.07
CA VAL A 166 0.37 1.00 10.02
C VAL A 166 -0.76 1.93 10.50
N GLY A 167 -0.54 3.24 10.50
CA GLY A 167 -1.56 4.25 10.80
C GLY A 167 -2.73 4.26 9.82
N TRP A 168 -2.47 4.09 8.52
CA TRP A 168 -3.50 3.98 7.49
C TRP A 168 -4.27 2.67 7.62
N THR A 169 -3.56 1.55 7.78
CA THR A 169 -4.14 0.23 7.99
C THR A 169 -5.08 0.24 9.20
N ASN A 170 -4.62 0.76 10.35
CA ASN A 170 -5.42 0.88 11.57
C ASN A 170 -6.68 1.76 11.38
N ALA A 171 -6.55 2.92 10.72
CA ALA A 171 -7.69 3.82 10.50
C ALA A 171 -8.73 3.24 9.55
N ALA A 172 -8.31 2.71 8.39
CA ALA A 172 -9.18 2.07 7.42
C ALA A 172 -9.86 0.82 8.01
N HIS A 173 -9.11 -0.03 8.71
CA HIS A 173 -9.64 -1.25 9.33
C HIS A 173 -10.69 -0.95 10.40
N ARG A 174 -10.49 0.09 11.22
CA ARG A 174 -11.49 0.57 12.18
C ARG A 174 -12.80 0.97 11.49
N HIS A 175 -12.73 1.54 10.28
CA HIS A 175 -13.88 1.86 9.44
C HIS A 175 -14.35 0.67 8.55
N GLY A 176 -13.82 -0.54 8.73
CA GLY A 176 -14.17 -1.74 7.96
C GLY A 176 -13.69 -1.74 6.50
N VAL A 177 -12.88 -0.75 6.10
CA VAL A 177 -12.33 -0.57 4.75
C VAL A 177 -11.11 -1.48 4.55
N CYS A 178 -11.02 -2.14 3.40
CA CYS A 178 -9.87 -2.99 3.10
C CYS A 178 -8.69 -2.16 2.59
N VAL A 179 -7.46 -2.53 2.97
CA VAL A 179 -6.23 -1.81 2.63
C VAL A 179 -5.31 -2.66 1.79
N LEU A 180 -4.94 -2.16 0.61
CA LEU A 180 -3.96 -2.78 -0.27
C LEU A 180 -2.64 -1.99 -0.27
N GLY A 181 -1.53 -2.71 -0.30
CA GLY A 181 -0.25 -2.19 -0.76
C GLY A 181 -0.19 -2.14 -2.28
N THR A 182 0.94 -1.70 -2.81
CA THR A 182 1.22 -1.66 -4.25
C THR A 182 2.48 -2.46 -4.57
N PHE A 183 2.40 -3.40 -5.51
CA PHE A 183 3.56 -3.95 -6.20
C PHE A 183 3.63 -3.29 -7.58
N ILE A 184 4.70 -2.54 -7.82
CA ILE A 184 4.86 -1.73 -9.03
C ILE A 184 6.20 -1.98 -9.70
N THR A 185 6.19 -2.04 -11.03
CA THR A 185 7.41 -2.07 -11.85
C THR A 185 7.29 -1.01 -12.94
N GLU A 186 8.28 -0.12 -13.03
CA GLU A 186 8.27 1.03 -13.94
C GLU A 186 9.56 1.11 -14.77
N TRP A 187 9.43 1.57 -16.01
CA TRP A 187 10.56 1.89 -16.90
C TRP A 187 11.52 0.69 -17.13
N LYS A 188 12.75 0.99 -17.58
CA LYS A 188 13.80 -0.01 -17.91
C LYS A 188 14.32 -0.80 -16.71
N GLU A 189 14.00 -0.39 -15.49
CA GLU A 189 14.36 -1.14 -14.28
C GLU A 189 13.24 -2.11 -13.92
N GLY A 190 11.97 -1.71 -14.10
CA GLY A 190 10.81 -2.59 -14.11
C GLY A 190 10.91 -3.70 -15.17
N GLU A 191 11.33 -3.38 -16.41
CA GLU A 191 11.61 -4.38 -17.46
C GLU A 191 12.54 -5.49 -16.94
N ARG A 192 13.71 -5.11 -16.41
CA ARG A 192 14.71 -6.05 -15.89
C ARG A 192 14.20 -6.85 -14.69
N LEU A 193 13.43 -6.22 -13.81
CA LEU A 193 12.85 -6.86 -12.64
C LEU A 193 11.84 -7.92 -13.08
N CYS A 194 10.93 -7.57 -13.99
CA CYS A 194 9.96 -8.47 -14.58
C CYS A 194 10.62 -9.67 -15.25
N GLU A 195 11.61 -9.46 -16.14
CA GLU A 195 12.34 -10.57 -16.77
C GLU A 195 12.98 -11.51 -15.73
N ALA A 196 13.51 -10.97 -14.62
CA ALA A 196 14.18 -11.76 -13.59
C ALA A 196 13.24 -12.74 -12.84
N PHE A 197 11.94 -12.42 -12.68
CA PHE A 197 10.99 -13.31 -11.97
C PHE A 197 9.92 -13.96 -12.86
N LEU A 198 9.54 -13.32 -13.98
CA LEU A 198 8.50 -13.80 -14.90
C LEU A 198 9.06 -14.61 -16.07
N ALA A 199 10.25 -14.30 -16.62
CA ALA A 199 10.86 -15.11 -17.69
C ALA A 199 11.67 -16.31 -17.17
N GLY A 200 11.69 -16.50 -15.84
CA GLY A 200 12.26 -17.67 -15.16
C GLY A 200 11.34 -18.89 -15.17
N ASP A 201 11.65 -19.86 -14.31
CA ASP A 201 10.75 -21.00 -14.06
C ASP A 201 9.62 -20.63 -13.07
N GLU A 202 8.62 -21.51 -12.96
CA GLU A 202 7.45 -21.31 -12.09
C GLU A 202 7.80 -20.95 -10.64
N ARG A 203 8.92 -21.46 -10.11
CA ARG A 203 9.35 -21.20 -8.73
C ARG A 203 9.77 -19.75 -8.53
N SER A 204 10.27 -19.06 -9.56
CA SER A 204 10.65 -17.65 -9.50
C SER A 204 9.44 -16.77 -9.19
N TYR A 205 8.37 -16.83 -9.99
CA TYR A 205 7.19 -16.02 -9.71
C TYR A 205 6.40 -16.51 -8.49
N GLN A 206 6.40 -17.82 -8.20
CA GLN A 206 5.83 -18.33 -6.96
C GLN A 206 6.58 -17.82 -5.71
N ALA A 207 7.90 -17.60 -5.77
CA ALA A 207 8.67 -17.04 -4.65
C ALA A 207 8.26 -15.58 -4.37
N VAL A 208 8.18 -14.75 -5.42
CA VAL A 208 7.68 -13.37 -5.33
C VAL A 208 6.26 -13.35 -4.75
N ALA A 209 5.36 -14.18 -5.28
CA ALA A 209 3.98 -14.23 -4.82
C ALA A 209 3.85 -14.68 -3.35
N ARG A 210 4.57 -15.73 -2.92
CA ARG A 210 4.60 -16.15 -1.50
C ARG A 210 5.07 -15.03 -0.58
N GLN A 211 6.06 -14.26 -1.03
CA GLN A 211 6.64 -13.19 -0.23
C GLN A 211 5.69 -11.99 -0.09
N LEU A 212 4.97 -11.62 -1.15
CA LEU A 212 3.90 -10.63 -1.09
C LEU A 212 2.74 -11.08 -0.17
N VAL A 213 2.40 -12.37 -0.17
CA VAL A 213 1.42 -12.94 0.79
C VAL A 213 1.94 -12.90 2.22
N LEU A 214 3.21 -13.26 2.46
CA LEU A 214 3.82 -13.25 3.80
C LEU A 214 3.87 -11.83 4.40
N ILE A 215 4.20 -10.83 3.58
CA ILE A 215 4.20 -9.41 3.97
C ILE A 215 2.77 -8.96 4.35
N ALA A 216 1.78 -9.22 3.49
CA ALA A 216 0.38 -8.86 3.76
C ALA A 216 -0.17 -9.56 5.01
N GLN A 217 0.14 -10.85 5.20
CA GLN A 217 -0.25 -11.63 6.37
C GLN A 217 0.42 -11.15 7.66
N PHE A 218 1.71 -10.81 7.62
CA PHE A 218 2.46 -10.40 8.80
C PHE A 218 2.08 -9.00 9.28
N PHE A 219 2.07 -8.01 8.38
CA PHE A 219 1.67 -6.64 8.72
C PHE A 219 0.15 -6.45 8.84
N ARG A 220 -0.62 -7.45 8.38
CA ARG A 220 -2.09 -7.53 8.42
C ARG A 220 -2.76 -6.41 7.62
N PHE A 221 -2.50 -6.38 6.33
CA PHE A 221 -3.30 -5.64 5.34
C PHE A 221 -3.83 -6.60 4.26
N ASP A 222 -4.86 -6.19 3.53
CA ASP A 222 -5.71 -7.08 2.73
C ASP A 222 -5.18 -7.40 1.32
N GLY A 223 -3.93 -7.06 0.97
CA GLY A 223 -3.34 -7.48 -0.31
C GLY A 223 -2.78 -6.36 -1.17
N TRP A 224 -2.98 -6.44 -2.49
CA TRP A 224 -2.11 -5.78 -3.46
C TRP A 224 -2.82 -5.24 -4.70
N LEU A 225 -2.53 -3.98 -5.06
CA LEU A 225 -2.59 -3.52 -6.44
C LEU A 225 -1.30 -3.94 -7.16
N ILE A 226 -1.44 -4.58 -8.32
CA ILE A 226 -0.34 -4.97 -9.21
C ILE A 226 -0.35 -4.01 -10.41
N ASN A 227 0.74 -3.27 -10.61
CA ASN A 227 0.91 -2.39 -11.76
C ASN A 227 2.25 -2.65 -12.48
N ILE A 228 2.21 -2.92 -13.79
CA ILE A 228 3.39 -3.20 -14.61
C ILE A 228 3.49 -2.14 -15.71
N GLU A 229 4.02 -0.97 -15.34
CA GLU A 229 4.27 0.19 -16.20
C GLU A 229 5.58 0.01 -17.00
N ASN A 230 5.77 -1.18 -17.57
CA ASN A 230 6.87 -1.52 -18.46
C ASN A 230 6.47 -2.58 -19.48
N SER A 231 7.19 -2.65 -20.60
CA SER A 231 7.01 -3.76 -21.55
C SER A 231 7.60 -5.07 -20.99
N LEU A 232 7.17 -6.20 -21.54
CA LEU A 232 7.53 -7.55 -21.12
C LEU A 232 7.98 -8.38 -22.34
N SER A 233 8.90 -9.32 -22.14
CA SER A 233 9.31 -10.22 -23.22
C SER A 233 8.16 -11.11 -23.70
N VAL A 234 8.11 -11.28 -25.02
CA VAL A 234 7.28 -12.26 -25.72
C VAL A 234 8.17 -13.43 -26.13
N SER A 235 7.64 -14.64 -26.11
CA SER A 235 8.38 -15.85 -26.50
C SER A 235 8.74 -15.78 -27.98
N THR A 236 9.99 -15.43 -28.29
CA THR A 236 10.50 -15.45 -29.66
C THR A 236 10.69 -16.89 -30.12
N PRO A 237 10.14 -17.29 -31.29
CA PRO A 237 10.52 -18.55 -31.91
C PRO A 237 12.03 -18.57 -32.14
N ALA A 238 12.69 -19.67 -31.79
CA ALA A 238 14.13 -19.79 -31.94
C ALA A 238 14.54 -19.53 -33.41
N PRO A 239 15.52 -18.64 -33.69
CA PRO A 239 15.87 -18.26 -35.06
C PRO A 239 16.39 -19.47 -35.84
N GLY A 240 15.56 -19.97 -36.75
CA GLY A 240 15.74 -21.25 -37.44
C GLY A 240 14.49 -22.14 -37.48
N ALA A 241 13.51 -21.88 -36.60
CA ALA A 241 12.20 -22.53 -36.63
C ALA A 241 11.31 -21.99 -37.77
N TRP A 242 11.67 -22.31 -39.01
CA TRP A 242 10.79 -22.10 -40.16
C TRP A 242 9.49 -22.89 -39.95
N PRO A 243 8.30 -22.32 -40.21
CA PRO A 243 7.10 -23.12 -40.33
C PRO A 243 7.30 -24.11 -41.48
N ALA A 244 7.02 -25.40 -41.23
CA ALA A 244 7.03 -26.39 -42.29
C ALA A 244 5.96 -25.99 -43.32
N GLY A 245 6.42 -25.51 -44.50
CA GLY A 245 5.52 -25.04 -45.55
C GLY A 245 4.53 -26.14 -45.94
N PRO A 246 3.26 -25.80 -46.24
CA PRO A 246 2.25 -26.80 -46.55
C PRO A 246 2.71 -27.66 -47.71
N CYS A 247 2.80 -28.98 -47.50
CA CYS A 247 3.17 -29.92 -48.55
C CYS A 247 2.19 -29.78 -49.71
N ALA A 248 2.66 -29.26 -50.84
CA ALA A 248 1.83 -29.05 -52.02
C ALA A 248 1.19 -30.39 -52.44
N PRO A 249 -0.15 -30.47 -52.54
CA PRO A 249 -0.80 -31.68 -53.05
C PRO A 249 -0.35 -31.90 -54.49
N ARG A 250 0.11 -33.12 -54.80
CA ARG A 250 0.45 -33.49 -56.18
C ARG A 250 -0.83 -33.43 -57.02
N GLY A 251 -0.71 -32.89 -58.25
CA GLY A 251 -1.85 -32.65 -59.14
C GLY A 251 -2.66 -33.92 -59.47
N PRO A 252 -3.94 -33.75 -59.83
CA PRO A 252 -4.86 -34.87 -60.00
C PRO A 252 -4.54 -35.73 -61.23
N SER A 253 -4.78 -37.03 -61.11
CA SER A 253 -4.87 -37.91 -62.28
C SER A 253 -6.25 -37.78 -62.93
N ILE A 254 -6.30 -37.76 -64.27
CA ILE A 254 -7.55 -37.61 -65.02
C ILE A 254 -8.25 -38.97 -65.12
N ALA A 255 -9.48 -39.04 -64.63
CA ALA A 255 -10.45 -40.11 -64.90
C ALA A 255 -11.82 -39.47 -65.20
N LEU A 256 -12.66 -40.16 -65.97
CA LEU A 256 -13.69 -39.52 -66.80
C LEU A 256 -15.10 -40.10 -66.56
N LEU A 257 -16.12 -39.22 -66.66
CA LEU A 257 -17.57 -39.50 -66.75
C LEU A 257 -18.29 -40.09 -65.51
N GLY A 258 -19.51 -39.59 -65.28
CA GLY A 258 -20.41 -39.99 -64.18
C GLY A 258 -21.57 -39.01 -64.00
N LEU A 259 -22.56 -39.06 -64.89
CA LEU A 259 -23.75 -38.18 -64.86
C LEU A 259 -24.74 -38.59 -63.76
N ILE A 260 -25.34 -37.61 -63.07
CA ILE A 260 -26.80 -37.38 -62.94
C ILE A 260 -27.06 -36.06 -62.18
N ARG A 261 -28.20 -35.40 -62.42
CA ARG A 261 -28.60 -34.10 -61.83
C ARG A 261 -29.74 -34.25 -60.80
N PRO A 262 -29.97 -33.25 -59.92
CA PRO A 262 -30.82 -33.37 -58.73
C PRO A 262 -32.27 -32.86 -58.93
N VAL A 263 -33.12 -33.09 -57.91
CA VAL A 263 -34.36 -32.32 -57.61
C VAL A 263 -34.59 -32.33 -56.07
N PRO A 264 -35.29 -31.33 -55.46
CA PRO A 264 -35.03 -30.97 -54.05
C PRO A 264 -36.26 -30.87 -53.12
N ALA A 265 -35.99 -30.39 -51.89
CA ALA A 265 -36.86 -29.62 -50.98
C ALA A 265 -37.92 -30.33 -50.11
N THR A 266 -37.95 -29.96 -48.83
CA THR A 266 -39.08 -29.29 -48.14
C THR A 266 -38.61 -28.78 -46.76
N ALA A 267 -39.47 -28.07 -46.00
CA ALA A 267 -39.01 -27.22 -44.89
C ALA A 267 -39.96 -27.16 -43.67
N ALA A 268 -39.38 -26.78 -42.53
CA ALA A 268 -39.93 -25.90 -41.48
C ALA A 268 -40.95 -26.41 -40.42
N LEU A 269 -40.57 -26.19 -39.14
CA LEU A 269 -41.40 -25.85 -37.96
C LEU A 269 -42.27 -26.96 -37.30
N PRO A 270 -42.77 -26.78 -36.05
CA PRO A 270 -42.10 -26.35 -34.81
C PRO A 270 -42.45 -27.31 -33.59
N PRO A 271 -42.11 -27.02 -32.30
CA PRO A 271 -42.07 -28.05 -31.25
C PRO A 271 -43.28 -28.13 -30.30
N SER A 272 -43.37 -29.21 -29.51
CA SER A 272 -44.24 -29.29 -28.31
C SER A 272 -43.61 -30.14 -27.17
N GLN A 273 -44.11 -29.91 -25.95
CA GLN A 273 -43.53 -30.22 -24.64
C GLN A 273 -43.57 -31.71 -24.21
N LEU A 274 -42.70 -32.10 -23.26
CA LEU A 274 -43.07 -32.93 -22.09
C LEU A 274 -42.02 -32.89 -20.96
N GLU A 275 -42.49 -33.18 -19.74
CA GLU A 275 -41.94 -32.93 -18.39
C GLU A 275 -40.54 -33.51 -18.00
N PRO A 276 -39.90 -33.03 -16.91
CA PRO A 276 -38.55 -33.42 -16.47
C PRO A 276 -38.47 -34.61 -15.49
N ALA A 277 -37.24 -35.10 -15.29
CA ALA A 277 -36.88 -36.17 -14.34
C ALA A 277 -36.53 -35.64 -12.92
N PRO A 278 -36.54 -36.47 -11.85
CA PRO A 278 -36.66 -36.00 -10.47
C PRO A 278 -35.35 -35.62 -9.75
N THR A 279 -35.49 -34.75 -8.75
CA THR A 279 -34.43 -34.23 -7.85
C THR A 279 -33.96 -35.27 -6.81
N PRO A 280 -32.65 -35.35 -6.48
CA PRO A 280 -32.16 -36.16 -5.36
C PRO A 280 -32.47 -35.55 -3.98
N LEU A 281 -32.66 -36.42 -2.98
CA LEU A 281 -32.78 -36.06 -1.56
C LEU A 281 -31.40 -35.82 -0.91
N PRO A 282 -31.27 -34.87 0.05
CA PRO A 282 -30.08 -34.74 0.87
C PRO A 282 -30.03 -35.83 1.96
N LEU A 283 -28.83 -36.36 2.23
CA LEU A 283 -28.60 -37.33 3.31
C LEU A 283 -28.53 -36.63 4.68
N HIS A 284 -29.34 -37.11 5.63
CA HIS A 284 -29.12 -36.83 7.05
C HIS A 284 -27.81 -37.45 7.55
N ARG A 285 -27.14 -36.75 8.47
CA ARG A 285 -26.37 -37.40 9.54
C ARG A 285 -26.62 -36.67 10.85
N GLU A 286 -27.02 -37.41 11.86
CA GLU A 286 -27.28 -36.92 13.20
C GLU A 286 -25.96 -36.76 13.97
N MET A 287 -25.86 -35.70 14.79
CA MET A 287 -25.21 -35.78 16.09
C MET A 287 -26.04 -34.95 17.06
N ASP A 288 -26.61 -35.63 18.05
CA ASP A 288 -27.67 -35.12 18.90
C ASP A 288 -27.16 -34.89 20.33
N VAL A 289 -27.53 -33.77 20.95
CA VAL A 289 -27.72 -33.59 22.42
C VAL A 289 -26.46 -33.76 23.33
N LEU A 290 -26.20 -32.99 24.40
CA LEU A 290 -26.93 -32.07 25.29
C LEU A 290 -26.39 -30.60 25.14
N HIS A 291 -27.02 -29.53 25.66
CA HIS A 291 -27.87 -29.38 26.86
C HIS A 291 -29.04 -28.39 26.68
N ARG A 292 -30.12 -28.58 27.44
CA ARG A 292 -31.33 -27.73 27.43
C ARG A 292 -31.20 -26.48 28.32
N GLY A 293 -31.81 -25.37 27.91
CA GLY A 293 -31.74 -24.07 28.63
C GLY A 293 -32.93 -23.12 28.44
N VAL A 294 -34.17 -23.64 28.35
CA VAL A 294 -35.48 -22.94 28.51
C VAL A 294 -35.67 -21.57 27.81
N GLN A 295 -36.48 -21.55 26.76
CA GLN A 295 -37.09 -20.32 26.24
C GLN A 295 -38.24 -19.80 27.12
N LYS A 296 -38.41 -18.47 27.17
CA LYS A 296 -39.72 -17.81 27.06
C LYS A 296 -39.56 -16.32 26.69
N PRO A 297 -40.31 -15.78 25.71
CA PRO A 297 -40.24 -14.36 25.36
C PRO A 297 -41.24 -13.52 26.17
N CYS A 298 -40.85 -12.29 26.50
CA CYS A 298 -41.77 -11.24 26.96
C CYS A 298 -41.76 -10.10 25.94
N ALA A 299 -42.89 -9.89 25.24
CA ALA A 299 -43.11 -8.67 24.49
C ALA A 299 -43.54 -7.54 25.45
N LEU A 300 -43.00 -6.33 25.26
CA LEU A 300 -43.48 -5.13 25.92
C LEU A 300 -43.79 -4.07 24.86
N SER A 301 -45.03 -3.60 24.87
CA SER A 301 -45.51 -2.50 24.04
C SER A 301 -45.11 -1.17 24.65
N PHE A 302 -44.60 -0.24 23.85
CA PHE A 302 -44.37 1.15 24.27
C PHE A 302 -45.68 1.93 24.21
N ALA A 303 -46.20 2.32 25.39
CA ALA A 303 -47.30 3.27 25.51
C ALA A 303 -46.76 4.69 25.68
N SER A 304 -47.34 5.66 24.95
CA SER A 304 -46.94 7.06 24.99
C SER A 304 -47.46 7.80 26.21
N LEU A 305 -46.62 8.62 26.85
CA LEU A 305 -47.02 9.66 27.80
C LEU A 305 -46.16 10.92 27.58
N ALA A 306 -46.83 12.08 27.47
CA ALA A 306 -46.20 13.37 27.23
C ALA A 306 -45.77 14.08 28.55
N PRO A 307 -44.75 14.97 28.52
CA PRO A 307 -44.16 15.52 29.73
C PRO A 307 -44.87 16.77 30.29
N SER A 308 -45.07 16.81 31.60
CA SER A 308 -45.48 18.03 32.33
C SER A 308 -44.28 18.79 32.89
N ARG A 309 -44.21 20.11 32.68
CA ARG A 309 -43.11 20.97 33.14
C ARG A 309 -43.28 21.41 34.60
N ARG A 310 -42.21 21.33 35.42
CA ARG A 310 -41.55 22.49 36.10
C ARG A 310 -40.39 22.04 37.04
N PRO A 311 -39.44 22.93 37.41
CA PRO A 311 -38.16 22.56 38.02
C PRO A 311 -38.10 22.76 39.55
N LEU A 312 -37.11 22.13 40.20
CA LEU A 312 -36.64 22.47 41.55
C LEU A 312 -35.10 22.39 41.64
N LEU A 313 -34.53 23.05 42.66
CA LEU A 313 -33.11 23.37 42.75
C LEU A 313 -32.24 22.28 43.41
N CYS A 314 -30.96 22.35 43.03
CA CYS A 314 -29.76 21.84 43.70
C CYS A 314 -29.86 21.62 45.23
N SER A 315 -29.37 20.47 45.69
CA SER A 315 -28.75 20.33 47.01
C SER A 315 -27.67 19.24 47.02
N ARG A 316 -26.51 19.53 47.63
CA ARG A 316 -25.45 18.54 47.89
C ARG A 316 -25.75 17.75 49.16
N ARG A 317 -25.53 16.42 49.16
CA ARG A 317 -25.01 15.69 50.33
C ARG A 317 -24.40 14.34 49.94
N MET A 318 -23.67 13.74 50.88
CA MET A 318 -22.71 12.64 50.66
C MET A 318 -23.25 11.27 51.10
N CYS A 319 -22.41 10.25 50.88
CA CYS A 319 -22.52 8.85 51.31
C CYS A 319 -23.48 7.96 50.48
N GLY A 320 -23.14 6.70 50.19
CA GLY A 320 -21.84 6.03 50.41
C GLY A 320 -21.94 4.50 50.31
N PHE A 321 -20.89 3.86 49.78
CA PHE A 321 -20.64 2.41 49.75
C PHE A 321 -21.76 1.46 49.27
N LEU A 322 -21.52 0.81 48.13
CA LEU A 322 -21.57 -0.65 48.06
C LEU A 322 -20.70 -1.17 46.89
N HIS A 323 -19.85 -2.15 47.17
CA HIS A 323 -19.03 -2.82 46.16
C HIS A 323 -19.83 -3.90 45.42
N ALA A 324 -19.72 -3.93 44.10
CA ALA A 324 -19.96 -5.12 43.27
C ALA A 324 -18.93 -5.12 42.14
N ALA A 325 -18.04 -6.11 42.12
CA ALA A 325 -16.91 -6.16 41.19
C ALA A 325 -17.22 -7.08 39.99
N PHE A 326 -16.98 -6.58 38.78
CA PHE A 326 -16.76 -7.38 37.58
C PHE A 326 -15.54 -6.82 36.83
N PRO A 327 -14.66 -7.67 36.25
CA PRO A 327 -13.38 -7.24 35.71
C PRO A 327 -13.53 -6.64 34.31
N PHE A 328 -13.23 -5.35 34.17
CA PHE A 328 -12.84 -4.76 32.90
C PHE A 328 -11.31 -4.69 32.81
N HIS A 329 -10.75 -5.06 31.66
CA HIS A 329 -9.34 -4.88 31.37
C HIS A 329 -9.02 -3.41 31.11
N CYS A 330 -8.76 -2.65 32.17
CA CYS A 330 -8.06 -1.37 32.04
C CYS A 330 -6.60 -1.64 31.65
N VAL A 331 -6.23 -1.30 30.42
CA VAL A 331 -4.82 -1.12 30.04
C VAL A 331 -4.35 0.16 30.71
N LEU A 332 -3.76 0.04 31.90
CA LEU A 332 -3.14 1.15 32.61
C LEU A 332 -1.81 1.49 31.95
N SER A 333 -1.75 2.63 31.25
CA SER A 333 -0.50 3.26 30.85
C SER A 333 0.28 3.67 32.11
N PHE A 334 1.48 3.12 32.31
CA PHE A 334 2.39 3.57 33.36
C PHE A 334 3.11 4.87 32.92
N PRO A 335 3.16 5.90 33.78
CA PRO A 335 3.99 7.08 33.54
C PRO A 335 5.44 6.89 34.02
N ASP A 336 6.31 7.77 33.51
CA ASP A 336 7.61 8.21 34.04
C ASP A 336 8.75 7.19 34.28
N CYS A 337 9.85 7.39 33.54
CA CYS A 337 11.08 7.92 34.12
C CYS A 337 12.10 8.33 33.03
N CYS A 338 12.05 9.57 32.53
CA CYS A 338 13.12 10.16 31.72
C CYS A 338 14.05 11.01 32.60
N VAL A 339 15.36 10.77 32.53
CA VAL A 339 16.36 11.53 33.28
C VAL A 339 16.72 12.80 32.51
N HIS A 340 16.48 13.97 33.12
CA HIS A 340 16.92 15.26 32.57
C HIS A 340 18.44 15.43 32.66
N VAL A 341 19.06 15.84 31.55
CA VAL A 341 20.31 16.63 31.56
C VAL A 341 20.16 17.79 30.58
N LEU A 342 20.15 19.02 31.12
CA LEU A 342 20.45 20.25 30.38
C LEU A 342 21.89 20.67 30.77
N PRO A 343 22.60 21.41 29.91
CA PRO A 343 22.56 22.86 30.10
C PRO A 343 22.40 23.66 28.79
N ALA A 344 22.04 24.93 28.93
CA ALA A 344 21.81 25.86 27.82
C ALA A 344 23.01 26.80 27.59
N SER A 345 23.05 27.42 26.41
CA SER A 345 23.61 28.76 26.22
C SER A 345 22.93 29.47 25.04
N GLU A 346 22.91 30.80 25.09
CA GLU A 346 22.16 31.65 24.17
C GLU A 346 23.02 32.07 22.95
N ARG A 347 22.38 32.38 21.81
CA ARG A 347 22.29 33.79 21.35
C ARG A 347 21.40 34.00 20.13
N THR A 348 20.91 35.24 20.04
CA THR A 348 20.17 35.81 18.93
C THR A 348 21.05 36.11 17.72
N GLU A 349 20.53 35.97 16.49
CA GLU A 349 20.45 37.13 15.59
C GLU A 349 19.38 36.95 14.50
N SER A 350 18.78 38.07 14.09
CA SER A 350 17.75 38.12 13.05
C SER A 350 18.36 38.37 11.67
N ARG A 351 17.84 37.73 10.61
CA ARG A 351 18.00 38.25 9.24
C ARG A 351 16.81 37.92 8.33
N THR A 352 16.26 38.96 7.74
CA THR A 352 15.21 38.92 6.72
C THR A 352 15.81 38.80 5.32
N SER A 353 15.33 37.85 4.53
CA SER A 353 15.41 37.91 3.07
C SER A 353 14.27 37.09 2.47
N GLY A 354 13.38 37.76 1.74
CA GLY A 354 12.31 37.08 0.99
C GLY A 354 12.82 36.54 -0.34
N TRP A 355 12.17 35.48 -0.83
CA TRP A 355 12.37 34.97 -2.19
C TRP A 355 11.03 34.81 -2.91
N THR A 356 10.94 35.42 -4.08
CA THR A 356 9.75 35.41 -4.95
C THR A 356 9.54 34.04 -5.59
N LEU A 357 8.29 33.71 -5.93
CA LEU A 357 7.96 32.53 -6.73
C LEU A 357 8.76 32.50 -8.05
N CYS A 358 9.13 31.30 -8.49
CA CYS A 358 9.25 31.00 -9.90
C CYS A 358 8.72 29.58 -10.15
N SER A 359 7.65 29.46 -10.94
CA SER A 359 7.04 28.18 -11.31
C SER A 359 7.63 27.68 -12.62
N THR A 360 8.00 26.40 -12.70
CA THR A 360 8.55 25.82 -13.93
C THR A 360 7.79 24.56 -14.32
N ALA A 361 6.75 24.72 -15.15
CA ALA A 361 6.20 23.62 -15.92
C ALA A 361 7.11 23.33 -17.13
N VAL A 362 7.31 22.05 -17.47
CA VAL A 362 8.05 21.64 -18.68
C VAL A 362 7.15 20.74 -19.53
N GLY A 363 6.87 21.19 -20.75
CA GLY A 363 6.03 20.48 -21.73
C GLY A 363 6.83 19.76 -22.82
N LEU A 364 6.18 18.84 -23.51
CA LEU A 364 6.76 17.98 -24.55
C LEU A 364 6.99 18.68 -25.89
N ARG A 365 8.14 18.39 -26.53
CA ARG A 365 8.46 18.30 -27.99
C ARG A 365 9.97 18.02 -28.13
N GLY A 366 10.50 17.22 -29.06
CA GLY A 366 9.87 16.41 -30.11
C GLY A 366 10.30 16.82 -31.53
N PHE A 367 11.42 16.27 -32.03
CA PHE A 367 11.90 16.44 -33.42
C PHE A 367 12.73 15.23 -33.90
N ARG A 368 12.88 15.08 -35.23
CA ARG A 368 13.60 14.00 -35.92
C ARG A 368 14.58 14.54 -36.98
N ASP A 369 15.67 13.81 -37.17
CA ASP A 369 16.43 13.50 -38.40
C ASP A 369 16.55 14.54 -39.53
N GLN A 370 17.79 14.87 -39.94
CA GLN A 370 18.44 14.20 -41.09
C GLN A 370 19.95 14.58 -41.29
N ASP A 371 20.64 13.72 -42.04
CA ASP A 371 22.07 13.68 -42.46
C ASP A 371 22.33 14.59 -43.72
N PRO A 372 23.46 14.61 -44.51
CA PRO A 372 24.47 13.54 -44.77
C PRO A 372 25.96 13.91 -45.13
N PHE A 373 26.77 12.85 -45.40
CA PHE A 373 28.11 12.75 -46.07
C PHE A 373 29.38 13.23 -45.31
N ALA A 374 30.51 12.49 -45.13
CA ALA A 374 31.26 11.40 -45.82
C ALA A 374 32.46 11.90 -46.70
N PRO A 375 33.49 11.08 -47.06
CA PRO A 375 33.85 9.66 -46.75
C PRO A 375 35.13 9.57 -45.85
N GLY A 376 35.91 8.47 -45.64
CA GLY A 376 35.89 7.02 -45.97
C GLY A 376 37.33 6.43 -46.17
N VAL A 377 37.48 5.11 -46.44
CA VAL A 377 38.73 4.39 -46.89
C VAL A 377 39.87 4.22 -45.83
N LYS A 378 40.65 3.12 -45.65
CA LYS A 378 40.67 1.68 -46.07
C LYS A 378 41.52 0.80 -45.08
N CYS A 379 41.70 -0.50 -45.38
CA CYS A 379 42.43 -1.55 -44.61
C CYS A 379 43.73 -2.04 -45.38
N PRO A 380 44.48 -3.16 -45.07
CA PRO A 380 44.28 -4.27 -44.12
C PRO A 380 45.55 -4.71 -43.28
N PRO A 381 46.07 -5.98 -43.23
CA PRO A 381 46.14 -6.80 -41.99
C PRO A 381 47.54 -7.40 -41.66
N VAL A 382 47.65 -8.38 -40.72
CA VAL A 382 48.49 -9.62 -40.78
C VAL A 382 48.42 -10.46 -39.47
N CYS A 383 48.67 -11.78 -39.57
CA CYS A 383 49.01 -12.71 -38.46
C CYS A 383 50.19 -13.61 -38.88
N PRO A 384 51.02 -14.13 -37.95
CA PRO A 384 51.19 -15.60 -37.87
C PRO A 384 51.45 -16.19 -36.46
N VAL A 385 51.65 -17.52 -36.43
CA VAL A 385 51.74 -18.48 -35.30
C VAL A 385 53.04 -19.29 -35.50
N PRO A 386 53.83 -19.76 -34.47
CA PRO A 386 53.68 -21.15 -33.95
C PRO A 386 54.26 -21.57 -32.57
N GLY A 387 53.64 -22.61 -31.95
CA GLY A 387 54.23 -23.60 -31.01
C GLY A 387 54.50 -23.14 -29.55
N ALA A 388 54.67 -24.00 -28.53
CA ALA A 388 54.51 -25.46 -28.34
C ALA A 388 54.73 -25.77 -26.81
N SER A 389 54.39 -26.90 -26.16
CA SER A 389 53.47 -28.05 -26.38
C SER A 389 53.37 -28.89 -25.05
N HIS A 390 52.45 -29.88 -24.97
CA HIS A 390 52.26 -30.86 -23.85
C HIS A 390 51.78 -30.30 -22.48
N ASP A 391 51.00 -31.02 -21.64
CA ASP A 391 50.63 -32.46 -21.64
C ASP A 391 49.15 -32.77 -21.24
N ARG A 392 48.78 -34.06 -21.19
CA ARG A 392 47.42 -34.63 -20.95
C ARG A 392 47.41 -35.56 -19.71
N PRO A 393 46.26 -35.84 -19.02
CA PRO A 393 45.23 -36.77 -19.54
C PRO A 393 43.75 -36.49 -19.15
N LEU A 394 42.87 -37.33 -19.72
CA LEU A 394 41.40 -37.21 -19.69
C LEU A 394 40.73 -37.80 -18.45
N TRP A 395 39.54 -37.28 -18.12
CA TRP A 395 38.38 -38.08 -17.70
C TRP A 395 37.09 -37.47 -18.28
N ALA A 396 36.03 -38.27 -18.40
CA ALA A 396 34.95 -38.02 -19.35
C ALA A 396 33.80 -37.16 -18.80
N SER A 397 33.47 -36.07 -19.51
CA SER A 397 32.22 -35.32 -19.31
C SER A 397 31.12 -35.86 -20.22
N ARG A 398 30.05 -36.40 -19.64
CA ARG A 398 28.80 -36.64 -20.37
C ARG A 398 28.25 -35.30 -20.88
N LYS A 399 28.14 -35.13 -22.20
CA LYS A 399 27.28 -34.08 -22.76
C LYS A 399 25.83 -34.44 -22.46
N VAL A 400 25.29 -33.89 -21.37
CA VAL A 400 23.83 -33.73 -21.26
C VAL A 400 23.43 -32.76 -22.36
N CYS A 401 22.70 -33.25 -23.35
CA CYS A 401 21.99 -32.38 -24.28
C CYS A 401 20.88 -31.67 -23.50
N LEU A 402 21.21 -30.52 -22.93
CA LEU A 402 20.20 -29.51 -22.63
C LEU A 402 19.50 -29.21 -23.95
N LEU A 403 18.23 -29.64 -24.04
CA LEU A 403 17.28 -29.03 -24.97
C LEU A 403 17.32 -27.51 -24.72
N PRO A 404 17.19 -26.67 -25.75
CA PRO A 404 16.98 -25.26 -25.51
C PRO A 404 15.67 -25.13 -24.72
N CYS A 405 15.78 -24.76 -23.44
CA CYS A 405 14.61 -24.33 -22.69
C CYS A 405 14.02 -23.15 -23.44
N LEU A 406 12.81 -23.33 -23.98
CA LEU A 406 12.00 -22.23 -24.48
C LEU A 406 11.85 -21.26 -23.32
N GLN A 407 12.49 -20.09 -23.41
CA GLN A 407 12.25 -19.01 -22.46
C GLN A 407 10.77 -18.65 -22.58
N LEU A 408 10.02 -18.93 -21.50
CA LEU A 408 8.63 -18.53 -21.40
C LEU A 408 8.60 -17.00 -21.45
N ALA A 409 7.65 -16.49 -22.23
CA ALA A 409 7.38 -15.06 -22.30
C ALA A 409 7.14 -14.52 -20.89
N ALA A 410 7.78 -13.42 -20.49
CA ALA A 410 7.48 -12.77 -19.22
C ALA A 410 5.98 -12.44 -19.13
N VAL A 411 5.37 -11.93 -20.21
CA VAL A 411 3.92 -11.70 -20.28
C VAL A 411 3.09 -12.99 -20.18
N GLY A 412 3.61 -14.11 -20.68
CA GLY A 412 2.93 -15.42 -20.63
C GLY A 412 2.82 -15.97 -19.20
N ASN A 413 3.75 -15.61 -18.31
CA ASN A 413 3.73 -16.01 -16.90
C ASN A 413 2.95 -15.04 -15.99
N VAL A 414 2.58 -13.83 -16.43
CA VAL A 414 1.79 -12.88 -15.61
C VAL A 414 0.43 -13.48 -15.16
N PRO A 415 -0.39 -14.12 -16.01
CA PRO A 415 -1.64 -14.73 -15.57
C PRO A 415 -1.43 -15.85 -14.54
N HIS A 416 -0.33 -16.59 -14.64
CA HIS A 416 0.04 -17.63 -13.68
C HIS A 416 0.51 -17.04 -12.34
N PHE A 417 1.33 -15.98 -12.37
CA PHE A 417 1.72 -15.21 -11.20
C PHE A 417 0.51 -14.62 -10.47
N LEU A 418 -0.37 -13.91 -11.18
CA LEU A 418 -1.59 -13.32 -10.62
C LEU A 418 -2.50 -14.38 -9.99
N ARG A 419 -2.75 -15.49 -10.69
CA ARG A 419 -3.62 -16.55 -10.17
C ARG A 419 -3.01 -17.24 -8.95
N TYR A 420 -1.69 -17.46 -8.94
CA TYR A 420 -1.00 -18.07 -7.80
C TYR A 420 -0.99 -17.11 -6.60
N LEU A 421 -0.66 -15.83 -6.80
CA LEU A 421 -0.72 -14.78 -5.78
C LEU A 421 -2.12 -14.69 -5.15
N THR A 422 -3.15 -14.55 -5.98
CA THR A 422 -4.58 -14.51 -5.56
C THR A 422 -4.96 -15.75 -4.74
N THR A 423 -4.62 -16.95 -5.24
CA THR A 423 -4.92 -18.22 -4.57
C THR A 423 -4.21 -18.37 -3.23
N GLN A 424 -2.95 -17.92 -3.11
CA GLN A 424 -2.22 -17.98 -1.84
C GLN A 424 -2.65 -16.88 -0.87
N LEU A 425 -2.97 -15.69 -1.36
CA LEU A 425 -3.46 -14.59 -0.52
C LEU A 425 -4.78 -14.98 0.15
N HIS A 426 -5.76 -15.50 -0.60
CA HIS A 426 -7.02 -16.00 -0.06
C HIS A 426 -6.88 -17.13 0.98
N GLN A 427 -5.79 -17.90 0.95
CA GLN A 427 -5.52 -18.97 1.91
C GLN A 427 -4.91 -18.46 3.23
N GLN A 428 -4.32 -17.26 3.23
CA GLN A 428 -3.50 -16.74 4.34
C GLN A 428 -4.04 -15.42 4.94
N VAL A 429 -4.80 -14.66 4.15
CA VAL A 429 -5.37 -13.35 4.49
C VAL A 429 -6.89 -13.40 4.21
N PRO A 430 -7.74 -13.51 5.25
CA PRO A 430 -9.19 -13.45 5.08
C PRO A 430 -9.61 -12.09 4.49
N ARG A 431 -10.51 -12.10 3.49
CA ARG A 431 -10.88 -10.92 2.66
C ARG A 431 -9.73 -10.37 1.79
N GLY A 432 -8.63 -11.11 1.62
CA GLY A 432 -7.53 -10.69 0.76
C GLY A 432 -7.99 -10.40 -0.68
N LEU A 433 -7.33 -9.45 -1.36
CA LEU A 433 -7.60 -9.05 -2.74
C LEU A 433 -6.31 -8.78 -3.53
N VAL A 434 -6.33 -9.17 -4.81
CA VAL A 434 -5.35 -8.82 -5.84
C VAL A 434 -6.06 -8.06 -6.95
N LEU A 435 -5.65 -6.83 -7.20
CA LEU A 435 -6.18 -6.00 -8.30
C LEU A 435 -5.12 -5.80 -9.38
N TRP A 436 -5.51 -5.82 -10.65
CA TRP A 436 -4.65 -5.55 -11.79
C TRP A 436 -4.92 -4.17 -12.38
N TYR A 437 -3.87 -3.38 -12.64
CA TYR A 437 -3.97 -2.10 -13.34
C TYR A 437 -3.77 -2.26 -14.87
N ASP A 438 -4.63 -1.60 -15.65
CA ASP A 438 -4.67 -1.60 -17.12
C ASP A 438 -3.41 -0.99 -17.78
N SER A 439 -2.30 -1.73 -17.77
CA SER A 439 -0.98 -1.26 -18.19
C SER A 439 -0.43 -2.06 -19.37
N VAL A 440 0.18 -3.22 -19.11
CA VAL A 440 0.69 -4.14 -20.13
C VAL A 440 -0.41 -5.06 -20.65
N VAL A 441 -0.52 -5.19 -21.98
CA VAL A 441 -1.45 -6.11 -22.64
C VAL A 441 -0.82 -7.48 -22.89
N SER A 442 -1.64 -8.48 -23.24
CA SER A 442 -1.22 -9.87 -23.54
C SER A 442 -0.16 -10.02 -24.66
N SER A 443 0.09 -8.99 -25.47
CA SER A 443 1.20 -8.93 -26.43
C SER A 443 2.55 -8.52 -25.81
N GLY A 444 2.61 -8.27 -24.49
CA GLY A 444 3.79 -7.80 -23.78
C GLY A 444 4.09 -6.30 -23.95
N GLN A 445 3.25 -5.57 -24.69
CA GLN A 445 3.39 -4.13 -24.89
C GLN A 445 2.74 -3.35 -23.74
N LEU A 446 3.44 -2.36 -23.19
CA LEU A 446 2.83 -1.35 -22.32
C LEU A 446 1.91 -0.47 -23.16
N THR A 447 0.60 -0.63 -23.04
CA THR A 447 -0.40 0.15 -23.77
C THR A 447 -1.73 0.06 -23.03
N TRP A 448 -1.95 1.02 -22.12
CA TRP A 448 -3.21 1.23 -21.43
C TRP A 448 -4.37 1.24 -22.44
N GLN A 449 -5.45 0.49 -22.15
CA GLN A 449 -6.60 0.34 -23.05
C GLN A 449 -7.73 1.33 -22.73
N ASP A 450 -7.72 1.91 -21.53
CA ASP A 450 -8.80 2.70 -20.93
C ASP A 450 -10.13 1.90 -20.78
N GLU A 451 -10.09 0.58 -20.97
CA GLU A 451 -11.26 -0.31 -20.91
C GLU A 451 -10.84 -1.78 -20.64
N LEU A 452 -11.77 -2.60 -20.13
CA LEU A 452 -11.59 -4.06 -20.10
C LEU A 452 -11.95 -4.64 -21.47
N ASN A 453 -10.98 -5.23 -22.19
CA ASN A 453 -11.16 -5.82 -23.51
C ASN A 453 -10.33 -7.11 -23.71
N GLU A 454 -10.38 -7.70 -24.89
CA GLU A 454 -9.72 -8.97 -25.21
C GLU A 454 -8.19 -8.96 -25.02
N HIS A 455 -7.55 -7.78 -25.05
CA HIS A 455 -6.10 -7.64 -24.91
C HIS A 455 -5.62 -7.72 -23.46
N ASN A 456 -6.42 -7.31 -22.48
CA ASN A 456 -6.08 -7.27 -21.04
C ASN A 456 -6.92 -8.22 -20.17
N ARG A 457 -8.05 -8.73 -20.66
CA ARG A 457 -8.96 -9.64 -19.95
C ARG A 457 -8.31 -10.87 -19.31
N VAL A 458 -7.25 -11.43 -19.92
CA VAL A 458 -6.53 -12.60 -19.37
C VAL A 458 -5.94 -12.36 -17.96
N PHE A 459 -5.66 -11.10 -17.62
CA PHE A 459 -5.19 -10.70 -16.30
C PHE A 459 -6.36 -10.55 -15.31
N PHE A 460 -7.48 -9.95 -15.74
CA PHE A 460 -8.72 -9.86 -14.96
C PHE A 460 -9.29 -11.25 -14.62
N ASP A 461 -9.30 -12.18 -15.57
CA ASP A 461 -9.69 -13.59 -15.38
C ASP A 461 -8.67 -14.39 -14.52
N SER A 462 -7.67 -13.71 -13.95
CA SER A 462 -6.61 -14.30 -13.10
C SER A 462 -6.41 -13.57 -11.75
N CYS A 463 -7.22 -12.56 -11.43
CA CYS A 463 -7.19 -11.84 -10.15
C CYS A 463 -8.60 -11.33 -9.76
N ASP A 464 -8.72 -10.62 -8.64
CA ASP A 464 -10.01 -10.29 -8.01
C ASP A 464 -10.68 -9.04 -8.57
N GLY A 465 -9.94 -8.17 -9.28
CA GLY A 465 -10.51 -7.01 -9.94
C GLY A 465 -9.57 -6.28 -10.89
N PHE A 466 -10.15 -5.42 -11.71
CA PHE A 466 -9.48 -4.67 -12.77
C PHE A 466 -9.62 -3.17 -12.53
N PHE A 467 -8.53 -2.42 -12.61
CA PHE A 467 -8.49 -0.97 -12.47
C PHE A 467 -8.11 -0.37 -13.83
N THR A 468 -9.03 0.34 -14.48
CA THR A 468 -8.77 0.96 -15.80
C THR A 468 -7.84 2.17 -15.68
N ASN A 469 -7.15 2.49 -16.77
CA ASN A 469 -6.53 3.79 -16.96
C ASN A 469 -7.59 4.91 -17.12
N TYR A 470 -7.14 6.17 -17.15
CA TYR A 470 -7.97 7.36 -16.88
C TYR A 470 -8.57 8.07 -18.11
N ASN A 471 -8.13 7.79 -19.34
CA ASN A 471 -8.50 8.56 -20.53
C ASN A 471 -9.73 8.01 -21.28
N TRP A 472 -10.50 7.16 -20.61
CA TRP A 472 -11.74 6.57 -21.10
C TRP A 472 -12.79 7.61 -21.48
N ARG A 473 -13.81 7.13 -22.19
CA ARG A 473 -14.99 7.88 -22.61
C ARG A 473 -16.23 7.01 -22.47
N GLU A 474 -17.43 7.56 -22.61
CA GLU A 474 -18.66 6.79 -22.47
C GLU A 474 -18.73 5.58 -23.42
N GLU A 475 -18.20 5.70 -24.64
CA GLU A 475 -18.17 4.59 -25.61
C GLU A 475 -17.26 3.43 -25.18
N HIS A 476 -16.39 3.62 -24.18
CA HIS A 476 -15.56 2.57 -23.58
C HIS A 476 -16.36 1.80 -22.52
N LEU A 477 -17.12 2.52 -21.68
CA LEU A 477 -18.03 1.95 -20.68
C LEU A 477 -19.05 1.01 -21.34
N GLU A 478 -19.60 1.42 -22.49
CA GLU A 478 -20.54 0.63 -23.29
C GLU A 478 -19.93 -0.68 -23.81
N ARG A 479 -18.66 -0.67 -24.25
CA ARG A 479 -17.97 -1.87 -24.76
C ARG A 479 -17.58 -2.83 -23.65
N MET A 480 -16.99 -2.31 -22.57
CA MET A 480 -16.50 -3.13 -21.46
C MET A 480 -17.61 -3.76 -20.61
N LEU A 481 -18.86 -3.26 -20.70
CA LEU A 481 -20.04 -3.86 -20.07
C LEU A 481 -20.20 -5.35 -20.43
N GLY A 482 -20.04 -5.67 -21.72
CA GLY A 482 -20.12 -7.05 -22.23
C GLY A 482 -18.92 -7.93 -21.86
N GLN A 483 -17.78 -7.34 -21.51
CA GLN A 483 -16.57 -8.06 -21.09
C GLN A 483 -16.56 -8.35 -19.59
N ALA A 484 -17.11 -7.45 -18.77
CA ALA A 484 -17.18 -7.59 -17.31
C ALA A 484 -18.26 -8.58 -16.85
N GLY A 485 -19.44 -8.57 -17.48
CA GLY A 485 -20.54 -9.49 -17.19
C GLY A 485 -20.91 -9.56 -15.71
N GLU A 486 -21.01 -10.77 -15.15
CA GLU A 486 -21.32 -11.01 -13.72
C GLU A 486 -20.32 -10.36 -12.74
N ARG A 487 -19.13 -9.97 -13.21
CA ARG A 487 -18.08 -9.31 -12.43
C ARG A 487 -18.05 -7.78 -12.62
N LEU A 488 -19.15 -7.17 -13.05
CA LEU A 488 -19.26 -5.71 -13.23
C LEU A 488 -18.72 -4.88 -12.05
N ALA A 489 -19.00 -5.31 -10.82
CA ALA A 489 -18.53 -4.64 -9.59
C ALA A 489 -17.02 -4.83 -9.32
N ASP A 490 -16.36 -5.80 -9.94
CA ASP A 490 -14.91 -6.06 -9.85
C ASP A 490 -14.10 -5.19 -10.82
N VAL A 491 -14.77 -4.42 -11.69
CA VAL A 491 -14.13 -3.48 -12.62
C VAL A 491 -14.28 -2.06 -12.09
N TYR A 492 -13.15 -1.48 -11.70
CA TYR A 492 -13.00 -0.14 -11.13
C TYR A 492 -12.52 0.81 -12.22
N VAL A 493 -13.40 1.67 -12.71
CA VAL A 493 -13.06 2.67 -13.72
C VAL A 493 -12.26 3.80 -13.05
N GLY A 494 -11.05 4.03 -13.57
CA GLY A 494 -10.10 5.00 -13.03
C GLY A 494 -10.50 6.46 -13.27
N VAL A 495 -10.35 7.30 -12.26
CA VAL A 495 -10.58 8.75 -12.36
C VAL A 495 -9.40 9.48 -11.72
N ASP A 496 -8.55 10.11 -12.54
CA ASP A 496 -7.48 10.96 -12.02
C ASP A 496 -8.03 12.30 -11.53
N VAL A 497 -7.99 12.49 -10.21
CA VAL A 497 -8.50 13.71 -9.56
C VAL A 497 -7.64 14.93 -9.88
N PHE A 498 -6.37 14.79 -10.28
CA PHE A 498 -5.58 15.93 -10.80
C PHE A 498 -6.04 16.42 -12.18
N ALA A 499 -6.80 15.60 -12.93
CA ALA A 499 -7.13 15.81 -14.35
C ALA A 499 -5.89 15.97 -15.24
N ARG A 500 -4.96 15.01 -15.17
CA ARG A 500 -3.84 14.81 -16.11
C ARG A 500 -4.36 14.03 -17.32
N GLY A 501 -4.06 14.48 -18.54
CA GLY A 501 -4.51 13.81 -19.78
C GLY A 501 -5.89 14.26 -20.28
N ASN A 502 -6.60 13.37 -20.98
CA ASN A 502 -7.90 13.62 -21.60
C ASN A 502 -9.02 12.90 -20.82
N VAL A 503 -9.20 13.27 -19.55
CA VAL A 503 -10.22 12.70 -18.67
C VAL A 503 -11.60 13.35 -18.87
N VAL A 504 -12.68 12.63 -18.56
CA VAL A 504 -14.06 13.17 -18.52
C VAL A 504 -14.21 14.30 -17.49
N GLY A 505 -13.58 14.12 -16.32
CA GLY A 505 -13.66 15.07 -15.21
C GLY A 505 -12.76 14.67 -14.05
N GLY A 506 -12.15 15.67 -13.42
CA GLY A 506 -11.35 15.56 -12.20
C GLY A 506 -11.47 16.85 -11.39
N ARG A 507 -10.71 17.01 -10.31
CA ARG A 507 -10.77 18.17 -9.40
C ARG A 507 -12.21 18.35 -8.85
N PHE A 508 -12.71 19.57 -8.73
CA PHE A 508 -14.14 19.84 -8.45
C PHE A 508 -15.10 19.52 -9.62
N HIS A 509 -14.66 18.76 -10.64
CA HIS A 509 -15.49 18.16 -11.70
C HIS A 509 -15.38 16.62 -11.76
N THR A 510 -14.88 16.00 -10.69
CA THR A 510 -14.82 14.54 -10.51
C THR A 510 -16.22 13.89 -10.48
N ASP A 511 -17.24 14.67 -10.10
CA ASP A 511 -18.66 14.30 -10.09
C ASP A 511 -19.16 13.79 -11.46
N LYS A 512 -18.74 14.44 -12.55
CA LYS A 512 -19.12 14.08 -13.93
C LYS A 512 -18.60 12.69 -14.32
N SER A 513 -17.39 12.35 -13.89
CA SER A 513 -16.82 11.03 -14.11
C SER A 513 -17.59 9.96 -13.34
N LEU A 514 -17.92 10.22 -12.08
CA LEU A 514 -18.73 9.30 -11.27
C LEU A 514 -20.15 9.14 -11.82
N GLU A 515 -20.77 10.20 -12.35
CA GLU A 515 -22.09 10.14 -12.97
C GLU A 515 -22.13 9.13 -14.13
N LEU A 516 -21.18 9.18 -15.06
CA LEU A 516 -21.09 8.23 -16.17
C LEU A 516 -20.74 6.81 -15.69
N ILE A 517 -19.77 6.67 -14.78
CA ILE A 517 -19.37 5.36 -14.22
C ILE A 517 -20.56 4.66 -13.54
N ARG A 518 -21.35 5.41 -12.74
CA ARG A 518 -22.53 4.86 -12.05
C ARG A 518 -23.73 4.67 -12.98
N LYS A 519 -23.91 5.49 -14.03
CA LYS A 519 -24.91 5.28 -15.09
C LYS A 519 -24.76 3.90 -15.75
N HIS A 520 -23.53 3.44 -15.95
CA HIS A 520 -23.22 2.10 -16.48
C HIS A 520 -22.98 1.02 -15.39
N GLY A 521 -23.20 1.34 -14.11
CA GLY A 521 -23.16 0.37 -13.01
C GLY A 521 -21.76 -0.07 -12.54
N PHE A 522 -20.69 0.58 -12.99
CA PHE A 522 -19.32 0.21 -12.65
C PHE A 522 -18.87 0.67 -11.26
N SER A 523 -17.85 -0.01 -10.72
CA SER A 523 -17.07 0.51 -9.60
C SER A 523 -16.18 1.67 -10.07
N VAL A 524 -15.77 2.53 -9.13
CA VAL A 524 -14.87 3.67 -9.42
C VAL A 524 -13.56 3.50 -8.66
N ALA A 525 -12.45 3.90 -9.28
CA ALA A 525 -11.17 4.09 -8.63
C ALA A 525 -10.78 5.58 -8.67
N LEU A 526 -10.94 6.28 -7.55
CA LEU A 526 -10.47 7.65 -7.38
C LEU A 526 -8.95 7.62 -7.21
N PHE A 527 -8.22 8.07 -8.23
CA PHE A 527 -6.76 8.18 -8.22
C PHE A 527 -6.31 9.59 -7.85
N ALA A 528 -5.29 9.68 -7.00
CA ALA A 528 -4.66 10.93 -6.58
C ALA A 528 -5.61 12.01 -5.98
N PRO A 529 -6.56 11.66 -5.08
CA PRO A 529 -7.33 12.66 -4.34
C PRO A 529 -6.47 13.53 -3.40
N GLY A 530 -5.17 13.21 -3.24
CA GLY A 530 -4.15 14.13 -2.68
C GLY A 530 -4.15 15.52 -3.33
N TRP A 531 -4.64 15.65 -4.57
CA TRP A 531 -4.94 16.92 -5.24
C TRP A 531 -5.58 17.99 -4.34
N VAL A 532 -6.52 17.59 -3.46
CA VAL A 532 -7.25 18.50 -2.55
C VAL A 532 -6.33 19.20 -1.54
N TYR A 533 -5.20 18.57 -1.18
CA TYR A 533 -4.19 19.09 -0.25
C TYR A 533 -2.95 19.64 -0.98
N GLU A 534 -2.65 19.13 -2.17
CA GLU A 534 -1.48 19.53 -2.96
C GLU A 534 -1.71 20.80 -3.80
N CYS A 535 -2.95 21.04 -4.24
CA CYS A 535 -3.29 22.14 -5.17
C CYS A 535 -4.21 23.22 -4.57
N LEU A 536 -4.58 23.11 -3.30
CA LEU A 536 -5.40 24.09 -2.57
C LEU A 536 -4.69 24.50 -1.26
N GLU A 537 -5.22 25.48 -0.54
CA GLU A 537 -4.62 25.94 0.71
C GLU A 537 -4.72 24.87 1.81
N LYS A 538 -3.58 24.57 2.45
CA LYS A 538 -3.46 23.50 3.45
C LYS A 538 -4.10 23.86 4.77
N GLY A 539 -4.17 25.14 5.11
CA GLY A 539 -4.95 25.63 6.25
C GLY A 539 -6.46 25.36 6.12
N ASP A 540 -6.98 25.33 4.89
CA ASP A 540 -8.39 25.08 4.57
C ASP A 540 -8.65 23.62 4.15
N PHE A 541 -7.74 22.69 4.42
CA PHE A 541 -7.81 21.32 3.87
C PHE A 541 -9.10 20.57 4.26
N PHE A 542 -9.61 20.76 5.48
CA PHE A 542 -10.85 20.11 5.92
C PHE A 542 -12.08 20.64 5.17
N GLN A 543 -12.18 21.96 5.05
CA GLN A 543 -13.23 22.64 4.29
C GLN A 543 -13.18 22.27 2.80
N ASN A 544 -11.97 22.08 2.26
CA ASN A 544 -11.74 21.66 0.89
C ASN A 544 -12.05 20.17 0.65
N GLN A 545 -11.74 19.26 1.59
CA GLN A 545 -12.14 17.86 1.47
C GLN A 545 -13.64 17.66 1.69
N ASP A 546 -14.27 18.30 2.68
CA ASP A 546 -15.73 18.30 2.87
C ASP A 546 -16.44 18.72 1.57
N LYS A 547 -15.96 19.79 0.93
CA LYS A 547 -16.46 20.29 -0.35
C LYS A 547 -16.21 19.30 -1.51
N PHE A 548 -15.06 18.64 -1.55
CA PHE A 548 -14.77 17.65 -2.58
C PHE A 548 -15.70 16.42 -2.44
N TRP A 549 -15.82 15.85 -1.25
CA TRP A 549 -16.59 14.62 -1.03
C TRP A 549 -18.10 14.84 -1.08
N SER A 550 -18.62 16.00 -0.66
CA SER A 550 -20.06 16.33 -0.81
C SER A 550 -20.51 16.51 -2.27
N LEU A 551 -19.61 16.88 -3.20
CA LEU A 551 -19.90 16.85 -4.65
C LEU A 551 -20.06 15.41 -5.17
N LEU A 552 -19.45 14.43 -4.50
CA LEU A 552 -19.44 13.03 -4.93
C LEU A 552 -20.47 12.15 -4.20
N GLU A 553 -20.93 12.55 -3.01
CA GLU A 553 -21.83 11.80 -2.11
C GLU A 553 -22.94 11.02 -2.85
N ARG A 554 -23.67 11.69 -3.76
CA ARG A 554 -24.80 11.10 -4.50
C ARG A 554 -24.45 9.90 -5.39
N TYR A 555 -23.16 9.70 -5.67
CA TYR A 555 -22.60 8.61 -6.46
C TYR A 555 -21.73 7.64 -5.63
N LEU A 556 -21.63 7.84 -4.31
CA LEU A 556 -20.78 7.09 -3.40
C LEU A 556 -21.63 6.28 -2.41
N PRO A 557 -21.77 4.95 -2.59
CA PRO A 557 -22.53 4.11 -1.67
C PRO A 557 -21.91 4.09 -0.27
N THR A 558 -22.62 4.61 0.72
CA THR A 558 -22.23 4.55 2.12
C THR A 558 -22.29 3.12 2.67
N HIS A 559 -21.39 2.77 3.59
CA HIS A 559 -21.52 1.58 4.44
C HIS A 559 -21.78 1.95 5.91
N SER A 560 -22.39 1.02 6.65
CA SER A 560 -22.86 1.19 8.03
C SER A 560 -22.03 0.39 9.03
N ILE A 561 -21.85 0.98 10.20
CA ILE A 561 -21.22 0.37 11.39
C ILE A 561 -22.13 -0.77 11.89
N CYS A 562 -21.56 -1.94 12.17
CA CYS A 562 -22.34 -3.16 12.49
C CYS A 562 -22.01 -3.80 13.85
N SER A 563 -21.05 -3.25 14.60
CA SER A 563 -20.59 -3.76 15.89
C SER A 563 -21.04 -2.87 17.06
N LEU A 564 -21.23 -3.48 18.23
CA LEU A 564 -21.53 -2.80 19.50
C LEU A 564 -20.57 -3.33 20.59
N PRO A 565 -20.16 -2.48 21.57
CA PRO A 565 -20.52 -1.08 21.74
C PRO A 565 -19.86 -0.16 20.70
N PHE A 566 -20.65 0.79 20.17
CA PHE A 566 -20.12 1.87 19.34
C PHE A 566 -19.66 3.04 20.23
N VAL A 567 -18.46 3.56 19.98
CA VAL A 567 -17.85 4.68 20.71
C VAL A 567 -17.05 5.55 19.74
N THR A 568 -17.16 6.87 19.87
CA THR A 568 -16.29 7.87 19.24
C THR A 568 -16.31 9.17 20.05
N SER A 569 -15.17 9.86 20.14
CA SER A 569 -15.07 11.28 20.55
C SER A 569 -15.03 12.24 19.36
N PHE A 570 -15.08 11.70 18.13
CA PHE A 570 -14.79 12.38 16.86
C PHE A 570 -13.32 12.80 16.69
N CYS A 571 -12.38 12.20 17.43
CA CYS A 571 -10.94 12.42 17.23
C CYS A 571 -10.49 12.12 15.79
N LEU A 572 -9.91 13.09 15.07
CA LEU A 572 -9.39 12.92 13.71
C LEU A 572 -8.03 12.18 13.63
N GLY A 573 -7.51 11.69 14.76
CA GLY A 573 -6.14 11.21 14.88
C GLY A 573 -5.12 12.36 14.89
N MET A 574 -5.56 13.59 15.16
CA MET A 574 -4.71 14.76 15.26
C MET A 574 -5.32 15.84 16.16
N GLY A 575 -4.54 16.87 16.50
CA GLY A 575 -5.02 18.08 17.15
C GLY A 575 -3.94 19.15 17.31
N THR A 576 -4.33 20.37 17.67
CA THR A 576 -3.44 21.46 18.12
C THR A 576 -3.04 21.34 19.59
N ARG A 577 -3.72 20.44 20.32
CA ARG A 577 -3.47 19.98 21.68
C ARG A 577 -4.00 18.55 21.82
N ARG A 578 -3.61 17.84 22.89
CA ARG A 578 -4.24 16.58 23.32
C ARG A 578 -5.09 16.83 24.57
N VAL A 579 -6.30 16.27 24.56
CA VAL A 579 -7.33 16.47 25.59
C VAL A 579 -7.87 15.12 26.05
N CYS A 580 -8.17 15.00 27.35
CA CYS A 580 -8.70 13.81 28.01
C CYS A 580 -9.76 14.24 29.03
N TYR A 581 -10.99 13.74 28.89
CA TYR A 581 -12.18 14.15 29.64
C TYR A 581 -12.37 15.68 29.73
N GLY A 582 -12.09 16.38 28.61
CA GLY A 582 -12.14 17.83 28.49
C GLY A 582 -11.02 18.59 29.22
N GLN A 583 -10.00 17.91 29.73
CA GLN A 583 -8.79 18.51 30.32
C GLN A 583 -7.61 18.41 29.36
N GLU A 584 -6.82 19.47 29.21
CA GLU A 584 -5.63 19.49 28.36
C GLU A 584 -4.50 18.65 29.00
N GLU A 585 -4.03 17.63 28.29
CA GLU A 585 -2.89 16.79 28.71
C GLU A 585 -1.56 17.28 28.13
N ALA A 586 -1.58 17.78 26.88
CA ALA A 586 -0.40 18.25 26.18
C ALA A 586 -0.73 19.36 25.18
N VAL A 587 0.05 20.44 25.20
CA VAL A 587 -0.03 21.55 24.24
C VAL A 587 0.84 21.23 23.02
N GLY A 588 0.33 21.52 21.82
CA GLY A 588 1.09 21.49 20.58
C GLY A 588 0.50 20.57 19.51
N PRO A 589 0.89 20.78 18.24
CA PRO A 589 0.41 19.99 17.12
C PRO A 589 0.84 18.52 17.28
N TRP A 590 -0.10 17.60 17.04
CA TRP A 590 0.19 16.17 16.98
C TRP A 590 -0.63 15.48 15.89
N TYR A 591 -0.04 14.46 15.28
CA TYR A 591 -0.66 13.60 14.26
C TYR A 591 -0.28 12.15 14.53
N HIS A 592 -1.27 11.26 14.60
CA HIS A 592 -1.11 9.82 14.67
C HIS A 592 -2.39 9.12 14.15
N LEU A 593 -2.36 8.70 12.89
CA LEU A 593 -3.56 8.22 12.19
C LEU A 593 -4.20 6.96 12.82
N SER A 594 -3.44 6.11 13.52
CA SER A 594 -4.01 4.98 14.28
C SER A 594 -4.98 5.42 15.38
N ALA A 595 -4.93 6.67 15.83
CA ALA A 595 -5.81 7.28 16.82
C ALA A 595 -7.00 8.04 16.19
N GLN A 596 -7.25 7.89 14.88
CA GLN A 596 -8.44 8.42 14.22
C GLN A 596 -9.66 7.55 14.53
N GLU A 597 -10.67 8.13 15.15
CA GLU A 597 -11.92 7.48 15.51
C GLU A 597 -13.01 7.69 14.45
N ILE A 598 -14.11 6.93 14.57
CA ILE A 598 -15.20 6.94 13.59
C ILE A 598 -15.83 8.33 13.50
N GLN A 599 -15.85 8.88 12.28
CA GLN A 599 -16.46 10.17 11.97
C GLN A 599 -17.92 10.02 11.50
N PRO A 600 -18.75 11.07 11.62
CA PRO A 600 -20.06 11.12 10.98
C PRO A 600 -19.92 11.35 9.46
N LEU A 601 -21.06 11.42 8.76
CA LEU A 601 -21.10 12.14 7.49
C LEU A 601 -21.04 13.65 7.76
N PHE A 602 -20.43 14.41 6.85
CA PHE A 602 -20.32 15.87 6.95
C PHE A 602 -21.12 16.53 5.83
N GLY A 603 -22.04 17.42 6.19
CA GLY A 603 -22.96 18.06 5.25
C GLY A 603 -23.52 19.39 5.73
N GLU A 604 -24.10 20.15 4.79
CA GLU A 604 -24.90 21.34 5.01
C GLU A 604 -26.36 21.03 4.64
N HIS A 605 -27.27 21.12 5.61
CA HIS A 605 -28.70 21.01 5.40
C HIS A 605 -29.35 22.40 5.47
N ARG A 606 -30.12 22.76 4.45
CA ARG A 606 -30.92 24.00 4.42
C ARG A 606 -32.36 23.67 4.77
N LEU A 607 -32.92 24.48 5.65
CA LEU A 607 -34.25 24.26 6.22
C LEU A 607 -35.32 24.72 5.24
N GLU A 608 -36.42 23.96 5.16
CA GLU A 608 -37.59 24.32 4.37
C GLU A 608 -38.24 25.61 4.92
N GLY A 609 -38.62 26.53 4.04
CA GLY A 609 -39.18 27.82 4.41
C GLY A 609 -38.62 28.95 3.55
N ASP A 610 -38.31 30.09 4.18
CA ASP A 610 -37.84 31.32 3.52
C ASP A 610 -36.37 31.31 3.06
N GLY A 611 -35.69 30.16 3.17
CA GLY A 611 -34.30 29.98 2.78
C GLY A 611 -33.25 30.59 3.72
N ARG A 612 -33.65 31.21 4.85
CA ARG A 612 -32.70 31.75 5.85
C ARG A 612 -32.16 30.68 6.79
N GLY A 613 -32.89 29.58 6.98
CA GLY A 613 -32.52 28.51 7.90
C GLY A 613 -31.50 27.52 7.32
N TRP A 614 -30.45 27.20 8.08
CA TRP A 614 -29.42 26.22 7.69
C TRP A 614 -28.72 25.63 8.91
N VAL A 615 -28.19 24.41 8.80
CA VAL A 615 -27.28 23.78 9.76
C VAL A 615 -26.18 23.03 9.00
N LYS A 616 -24.93 23.17 9.45
CA LYS A 616 -23.76 22.46 8.93
C LYS A 616 -23.01 21.73 10.04
N MET A 617 -22.56 20.52 9.73
CA MET A 617 -21.61 19.74 10.53
C MET A 617 -20.19 19.91 9.97
N HIS A 618 -19.21 20.03 10.86
CA HIS A 618 -17.79 20.10 10.53
C HIS A 618 -16.94 19.62 11.72
N CYS A 619 -15.71 19.18 11.44
CA CYS A 619 -14.73 18.92 12.48
C CYS A 619 -14.25 20.22 13.14
N CYS A 620 -13.96 20.17 14.43
CA CYS A 620 -13.42 21.27 15.23
C CYS A 620 -12.12 20.84 15.89
N LEU A 621 -11.07 21.67 15.78
CA LEU A 621 -9.81 21.52 16.53
C LEU A 621 -9.70 22.52 17.70
N GLU A 622 -10.64 23.46 17.82
CA GLU A 622 -10.65 24.46 18.89
C GLU A 622 -11.07 23.86 20.23
N ASP A 623 -11.86 22.77 20.22
CA ASP A 623 -12.25 22.03 21.43
C ASP A 623 -12.43 20.52 21.18
N ALA A 624 -12.28 19.72 22.25
CA ALA A 624 -12.32 18.26 22.21
C ALA A 624 -12.71 17.66 23.59
N TRP A 625 -13.37 16.50 23.60
CA TRP A 625 -13.59 15.74 24.84
C TRP A 625 -12.44 14.77 25.13
N ASN A 626 -12.08 13.96 24.14
CA ASN A 626 -10.94 13.04 24.16
C ASN A 626 -10.23 13.10 22.81
N GLY A 627 -8.89 13.03 22.80
CA GLY A 627 -8.09 13.10 21.58
C GLY A 627 -7.70 14.55 21.26
N GLY A 628 -8.04 15.04 20.06
CA GLY A 628 -7.62 16.36 19.58
C GLY A 628 -8.63 17.03 18.65
N SER A 629 -9.87 16.57 18.65
CA SER A 629 -10.95 17.08 17.81
C SER A 629 -12.33 16.88 18.46
N SER A 630 -13.33 17.59 17.97
CA SER A 630 -14.76 17.33 18.22
C SER A 630 -15.61 17.56 16.96
N LEU A 631 -16.87 17.15 17.01
CA LEU A 631 -17.89 17.50 16.01
C LEU A 631 -18.56 18.81 16.40
N LEU A 632 -18.47 19.84 15.53
CA LEU A 632 -19.17 21.11 15.71
C LEU A 632 -20.38 21.21 14.76
N ILE A 633 -21.55 21.34 15.37
CA ILE A 633 -22.82 21.61 14.69
C ILE A 633 -23.10 23.11 14.80
N ARG A 634 -23.18 23.81 13.67
CA ARG A 634 -23.43 25.26 13.60
C ARG A 634 -24.52 25.58 12.60
N GLY A 635 -25.37 26.55 12.89
CA GLY A 635 -26.44 26.94 11.97
C GLY A 635 -27.19 28.18 12.39
N LEU A 636 -28.13 28.59 11.53
CA LEU A 636 -29.23 29.49 11.86
C LEU A 636 -30.52 28.69 11.81
N ILE A 637 -31.14 28.45 12.97
CA ILE A 637 -32.43 27.74 13.08
C ILE A 637 -33.50 28.78 13.42
N PRO A 638 -34.49 29.03 12.53
CA PRO A 638 -35.58 29.96 12.81
C PRO A 638 -36.43 29.50 14.00
N PRO A 639 -36.94 30.41 14.87
CA PRO A 639 -37.73 30.05 16.06
C PRO A 639 -38.97 29.18 15.81
N GLU A 640 -39.53 29.26 14.60
CA GLU A 640 -40.68 28.50 14.12
C GLU A 640 -40.35 27.04 13.75
N VAL A 641 -39.07 26.68 13.59
CA VAL A 641 -38.63 25.34 13.19
C VAL A 641 -38.55 24.41 14.42
N GLY A 642 -39.61 23.63 14.63
CA GLY A 642 -39.77 22.77 15.81
C GLY A 642 -38.85 21.54 15.89
N ASN A 643 -38.17 21.17 14.80
CA ASN A 643 -37.12 20.16 14.78
C ASN A 643 -36.16 20.39 13.60
N VAL A 644 -34.93 19.90 13.69
CA VAL A 644 -33.97 19.86 12.58
C VAL A 644 -33.29 18.49 12.57
N SER A 645 -33.25 17.85 11.40
CA SER A 645 -32.49 16.63 11.14
C SER A 645 -31.40 16.93 10.11
N VAL A 646 -30.14 16.73 10.49
CA VAL A 646 -29.02 16.61 9.55
C VAL A 646 -28.73 15.10 9.37
N ARG A 647 -28.25 14.71 8.19
CA ARG A 647 -27.96 13.31 7.82
C ARG A 647 -26.49 12.96 8.03
#